data_AF-N9RI31-F1
#
_entry.id   AF-N9RI31-F1
#
_cell.length_a   1.000
_cell.length_b   1.000
_cell.length_c   1.000
_cell.angle_alpha   90.00
_cell.angle_beta   90.00
_cell.angle_gamma   90.00
#
_symmetry.space_group_name_H-M   'P 1'
#
loop_
_entity.id
_entity.type
_entity.pdbx_description
1 polymer ?
#
loop_
_entity_poly.entity_id
_entity_poly.type
_entity_poly.pdbx_seq_one_letter_code
_entity_poly.pdbx_strand_id
1 'polypeptide(L)'
;MHRPRPYGLLVVGGKLTADDELFIHHEIKKLTNNKEVSNLNAIRQVKDLPNGGYVILQDMGGILKAITHKPSTLDQLENDGFAKLFIPMLFSGVITKSIVLTETGKVGLKISELTRKRLINYDDEKQPLPLKDLELKRFCIEYNQLFEYFKPKNTGIYTFTQYAKHRPTWYSSAISEVLQIVGGYGRLANIEKSEDPLDSKQFELPLDYFEKIVAKLESVRLPGYTGIPNLDGQFQYDYKFSNTDAISFDTNNKPWLIQINSAGVHAMPLPIVPATATDDFREYIESVSDDEILKILDRFGALPSGEGFPTGLDFHAWKRAGVIIKVCDTSDFYSHNGFYSACGWSLNSKGSEGFNTCYQFLDSMLKLAHGYKLQLDLVKVENIGWLDKIIVKDEYVDVISTYLEKLTNILIKGTVKTNAIMYKLRRVDQQDLYERAKAALNSPSGVDTNEVDYWHNLELKPIANHIGSVSRVTSGNLYHPGKNPKGMGALKFPELTGQGCESFPIIEPEYEGPAMKCDTVVFGSYIEDSLKVIKYFYDERKFTKQEQSTFEDIMIVGSWDKTTTTGLTGLMGKFYTSDFDDRQESPDVTTYTHIEGRDLGYGNPAYQTPPLLFMDGSLSRSRYYTHKIKTKTTSQYSLQNAVCVPAFNRDGWLYAFQDYLGSRNETEKLVKLGIPDPTSYRLWCYDAIFHYLGGGIPYRGEPRSKDGTPVYVDKMIYSPNEYNDYADSGNWFGLPSGGFIDVTGVCGPYTSRSSSTHHAMGVTIGGESPQVEEYETEEITKGETTGLVKLSYPVFGNRTIKRTLPEAWYFDYSPVDAGGLVYFYRDACRVVFGDSEYANISETDANGARIKWGTTSLVDHKSAHHFIGVINE
;
A
#
# COMPACT_ATOMS: atom_id res chain seq x y z
N MET A 1 51.40 -40.49 42.31
CA MET A 1 50.17 -40.20 41.55
C MET A 1 49.16 -41.29 41.88
N HIS A 2 48.05 -40.94 42.53
CA HIS A 2 47.03 -41.91 42.89
C HIS A 2 46.30 -42.48 41.66
N ARG A 3 45.83 -43.72 41.81
CA ARG A 3 44.98 -44.42 40.84
C ARG A 3 43.74 -43.57 40.53
N PRO A 4 43.21 -43.62 39.30
CA PRO A 4 41.96 -42.92 38.96
C PRO A 4 40.85 -43.37 39.92
N ARG A 5 40.27 -42.43 40.68
CA ARG A 5 39.03 -42.69 41.41
C ARG A 5 37.87 -42.61 40.40
N PRO A 6 36.96 -43.61 40.38
CA PRO A 6 35.75 -43.50 39.58
C PRO A 6 34.93 -42.30 40.06
N TYR A 7 34.33 -41.59 39.12
CA TYR A 7 33.50 -40.43 39.38
C TYR A 7 32.20 -40.53 38.57
N GLY A 8 31.13 -39.93 39.08
CA GLY A 8 29.90 -39.79 38.32
C GLY A 8 30.04 -38.64 37.31
N LEU A 9 29.76 -38.91 36.04
CA LEU A 9 29.69 -37.88 35.00
C LEU A 9 28.23 -37.64 34.63
N LEU A 10 27.74 -36.43 34.86
CA LEU A 10 26.42 -35.98 34.41
C LEU A 10 26.63 -34.93 33.33
N VAL A 11 26.06 -35.13 32.15
CA VAL A 11 26.09 -34.17 31.06
C VAL A 11 24.71 -33.55 30.91
N VAL A 12 24.63 -32.23 31.03
CA VAL A 12 23.41 -31.44 30.92
C VAL A 12 23.47 -30.65 29.61
N GLY A 13 22.50 -30.89 28.73
CA GLY A 13 22.41 -30.28 27.40
C GLY A 13 23.18 -31.07 26.33
N GLY A 14 24.28 -30.50 25.83
CA GLY A 14 25.10 -30.98 24.71
C GLY A 14 25.82 -32.33 24.87
N LYS A 15 26.68 -32.70 23.91
CA LYS A 15 27.64 -33.82 24.02
C LYS A 15 29.05 -33.32 24.36
N LEU A 16 29.81 -34.14 25.07
CA LEU A 16 31.24 -33.91 25.28
C LEU A 16 32.00 -34.38 24.05
N THR A 17 32.95 -33.58 23.59
CA THR A 17 33.94 -34.03 22.61
C THR A 17 35.00 -34.88 23.30
N ALA A 18 35.81 -35.61 22.52
CA ALA A 18 36.94 -36.36 23.06
C ALA A 18 37.92 -35.46 23.84
N ASP A 19 38.10 -34.21 23.39
CA ASP A 19 38.94 -33.23 24.07
C ASP A 19 38.33 -32.76 25.39
N ASP A 20 37.00 -32.60 25.45
CA ASP A 20 36.30 -32.26 26.69
C ASP A 20 36.41 -33.39 27.71
N GLU A 21 36.23 -34.65 27.30
CA GLU A 21 36.37 -35.81 28.18
C GLU A 21 37.80 -35.93 28.74
N LEU A 22 38.82 -35.77 27.89
CA LEU A 22 40.22 -35.77 28.30
C LEU A 22 40.52 -34.64 29.29
N PHE A 23 39.98 -33.45 29.03
CA PHE A 23 40.12 -32.30 29.92
C PHE A 23 39.48 -32.56 31.30
N ILE A 24 38.25 -33.09 31.34
CA ILE A 24 37.56 -33.44 32.59
C ILE A 24 38.35 -34.49 33.37
N HIS A 25 38.83 -35.53 32.70
CA HIS A 25 39.65 -36.57 33.32
C HIS A 25 40.93 -36.01 33.95
N HIS A 26 41.55 -35.02 33.32
CA HIS A 26 42.75 -34.35 33.84
C HIS A 26 42.43 -33.46 35.04
N GLU A 27 41.40 -32.63 34.94
CA GLU A 27 41.03 -31.68 36.00
C GLU A 27 40.48 -32.40 37.24
N ILE A 28 39.76 -33.53 37.11
CA ILE A 28 39.35 -34.35 38.26
C ILE A 28 40.54 -34.90 39.03
N LYS A 29 41.61 -35.34 38.35
CA LYS A 29 42.84 -35.80 39.01
C LYS A 29 43.49 -34.66 39.78
N LYS A 30 43.52 -33.45 39.22
CA LYS A 30 44.02 -32.26 39.94
C LYS A 30 43.16 -31.94 41.15
N LEU A 31 41.83 -31.95 41.01
CA LEU A 31 40.88 -31.65 42.09
C LEU A 31 41.07 -32.62 43.28
N THR A 32 41.13 -33.92 43.01
CA THR A 32 41.32 -34.96 44.03
C THR A 32 42.67 -34.87 44.72
N ASN A 33 43.76 -34.71 43.95
CA ASN A 33 45.10 -34.47 44.52
C ASN A 33 45.12 -33.22 45.42
N ASN A 34 44.48 -32.13 44.97
CA ASN A 34 44.44 -30.88 45.73
C ASN A 34 43.66 -31.04 47.05
N LYS A 35 42.55 -31.78 47.05
CA LYS A 35 41.77 -32.06 48.27
C LYS A 35 42.59 -32.85 49.30
N GLU A 36 43.28 -33.90 48.84
CA GLU A 36 44.10 -34.77 49.71
C GLU A 36 45.31 -34.03 50.26
N VAL A 37 46.08 -33.34 49.41
CA VAL A 37 47.26 -32.57 49.83
C VAL A 37 46.90 -31.44 50.78
N SER A 38 45.73 -30.80 50.57
CA SER A 38 45.27 -29.68 51.40
C SER A 38 44.44 -30.10 52.61
N ASN A 39 44.23 -31.42 52.83
CA ASN A 39 43.43 -31.99 53.91
C ASN A 39 42.02 -31.38 54.04
N LEU A 40 41.34 -31.16 52.91
CA LEU A 40 40.01 -30.54 52.86
C LEU A 40 38.89 -31.58 52.96
N ASN A 41 37.87 -31.31 53.77
CA ASN A 41 36.68 -32.17 53.88
C ASN A 41 35.83 -32.16 52.59
N ALA A 42 35.85 -31.05 51.85
CA ALA A 42 35.04 -30.80 50.66
C ALA A 42 35.79 -29.88 49.69
N ILE A 43 35.62 -30.11 48.38
CA ILE A 43 36.10 -29.18 47.35
C ILE A 43 35.12 -29.13 46.19
N ARG A 44 34.96 -27.94 45.60
CA ARG A 44 34.20 -27.70 44.37
C ARG A 44 34.97 -26.73 43.49
N GLN A 45 35.08 -27.00 42.20
CA GLN A 45 35.68 -26.12 41.20
C GLN A 45 34.81 -26.08 39.95
N VAL A 46 34.84 -24.95 39.25
CA VAL A 46 34.21 -24.79 37.94
C VAL A 46 35.31 -24.53 36.92
N LYS A 47 35.22 -25.16 35.75
CA LYS A 47 36.22 -25.07 34.67
C LYS A 47 35.55 -24.99 33.31
N ASP A 48 36.13 -24.20 32.43
CA ASP A 48 35.68 -24.06 31.05
C ASP A 48 36.04 -25.30 30.26
N LEU A 49 35.12 -25.77 29.42
CA LEU A 49 35.40 -26.87 28.51
C LEU A 49 36.04 -26.33 27.21
N PRO A 50 37.02 -27.04 26.63
CA PRO A 50 37.72 -26.61 25.41
C PRO A 50 36.80 -26.25 24.24
N ASN A 51 35.64 -26.92 24.12
CA ASN A 51 34.67 -26.71 23.04
C ASN A 51 33.39 -26.01 23.52
N GLY A 52 33.51 -25.04 24.43
CA GLY A 52 32.37 -24.26 24.97
C GLY A 52 31.61 -24.97 26.10
N GLY A 53 30.85 -24.23 26.89
CA GLY A 53 30.24 -24.74 28.13
C GLY A 53 31.24 -24.93 29.28
N TYR A 54 30.81 -25.54 30.38
CA TYR A 54 31.61 -25.67 31.58
C TYR A 54 31.40 -27.00 32.30
N VAL A 55 32.31 -27.31 33.21
CA VAL A 55 32.22 -28.46 34.11
C VAL A 55 32.34 -28.03 35.56
N ILE A 56 31.39 -28.48 36.38
CA ILE A 56 31.42 -28.39 37.84
C ILE A 56 32.02 -29.69 38.37
N LEU A 57 33.20 -29.59 38.94
CA LEU A 57 33.90 -30.69 39.60
C LEU A 57 33.65 -30.62 41.11
N GLN A 58 33.17 -31.71 41.70
CA GLN A 58 32.82 -31.74 43.13
C GLN A 58 33.27 -33.05 43.78
N ASP A 59 33.97 -32.95 44.91
CA ASP A 59 34.27 -34.07 45.83
C ASP A 59 33.81 -33.72 47.24
N MET A 60 32.61 -34.17 47.61
CA MET A 60 31.95 -33.89 48.90
C MET A 60 31.20 -35.13 49.41
N GLY A 61 31.25 -35.39 50.72
CA GLY A 61 30.48 -36.48 51.34
C GLY A 61 30.80 -37.89 50.80
N GLY A 62 32.02 -38.10 50.29
CA GLY A 62 32.45 -39.35 49.67
C GLY A 62 32.05 -39.52 48.20
N ILE A 63 31.30 -38.57 47.63
CA ILE A 63 30.86 -38.60 46.23
C ILE A 63 31.74 -37.67 45.39
N LEU A 64 32.42 -38.26 44.40
CA LEU A 64 33.17 -37.54 43.38
C LEU A 64 32.33 -37.49 42.09
N LYS A 65 32.03 -36.29 41.61
CA LYS A 65 31.25 -36.11 40.38
C LYS A 65 31.72 -34.92 39.54
N ALA A 66 31.50 -35.01 38.24
CA ALA A 66 31.59 -33.92 37.28
C ALA A 66 30.21 -33.70 36.67
N ILE A 67 29.75 -32.46 36.70
CA ILE A 67 28.50 -32.05 36.06
C ILE A 67 28.88 -31.09 34.96
N THR A 68 28.74 -31.52 33.71
CA THR A 68 29.05 -30.71 32.53
C THR A 68 27.79 -30.06 32.01
N HIS A 69 27.89 -28.79 31.65
CA HIS A 69 26.84 -28.02 31.02
C HIS A 69 27.33 -27.59 29.65
N LYS A 70 26.70 -28.14 28.61
CA LYS A 70 27.01 -27.84 27.21
C LYS A 70 25.80 -27.19 26.55
N PRO A 71 26.01 -26.27 25.58
CA PRO A 71 24.93 -25.86 24.69
C PRO A 71 24.29 -27.10 24.08
N SER A 72 22.96 -27.21 24.15
CA SER A 72 22.24 -28.35 23.60
C SER A 72 22.37 -28.37 22.08
N THR A 73 22.81 -29.49 21.51
CA THR A 73 22.73 -29.71 20.06
C THR A 73 21.31 -30.08 19.68
N LEU A 74 20.93 -29.82 18.43
CA LEU A 74 19.58 -30.10 17.92
C LEU A 74 19.13 -31.54 18.15
N ASP A 75 20.02 -32.52 17.98
CA ASP A 75 19.76 -33.95 18.19
C ASP A 75 19.40 -34.35 19.63
N GLN A 76 19.57 -33.44 20.60
CA GLN A 76 19.31 -33.67 22.02
C GLN A 76 18.14 -32.83 22.55
N LEU A 77 17.49 -32.03 21.70
CA LEU A 77 16.35 -31.22 22.10
C LEU A 77 15.11 -32.11 22.24
N GLU A 78 14.84 -32.56 23.47
CA GLU A 78 13.59 -33.23 23.80
C GLU A 78 12.43 -32.23 23.91
N ASN A 79 11.27 -32.57 23.35
CA ASN A 79 10.05 -31.80 23.49
C ASN A 79 9.35 -32.09 24.84
N ASP A 80 9.89 -31.52 25.92
CA ASP A 80 9.45 -31.71 27.32
C ASP A 80 8.66 -30.49 27.88
N GLY A 81 8.45 -29.48 27.04
CA GLY A 81 7.79 -28.21 27.38
C GLY A 81 8.63 -27.26 28.24
N PHE A 82 9.91 -27.56 28.50
CA PHE A 82 10.82 -26.67 29.21
C PHE A 82 11.55 -25.70 28.27
N ALA A 83 11.92 -24.54 28.80
CA ALA A 83 12.74 -23.56 28.12
C ALA A 83 14.08 -24.18 27.69
N LYS A 84 14.45 -23.96 26.42
CA LYS A 84 15.69 -24.46 25.84
C LYS A 84 16.72 -23.33 25.72
N LEU A 85 17.99 -23.71 25.80
CA LEU A 85 19.14 -22.81 25.66
C LEU A 85 19.61 -22.66 24.20
N PHE A 86 18.95 -23.34 23.27
CA PHE A 86 19.29 -23.30 21.86
C PHE A 86 18.98 -21.92 21.28
N ILE A 87 19.96 -21.32 20.59
CA ILE A 87 19.80 -20.04 19.88
C ILE A 87 20.15 -20.27 18.40
N PRO A 88 19.20 -20.03 17.46
CA PRO A 88 19.49 -20.16 16.05
C PRO A 88 20.47 -19.08 15.58
N MET A 89 21.32 -19.41 14.62
CA MET A 89 22.09 -18.40 13.91
C MET A 89 21.15 -17.57 13.03
N LEU A 90 21.16 -16.25 13.22
CA LEU A 90 20.42 -15.31 12.39
C LEU A 90 21.29 -14.82 11.23
N PHE A 91 20.86 -15.07 10.00
CA PHE A 91 21.44 -14.46 8.80
C PHE A 91 20.58 -13.29 8.36
N SER A 92 21.20 -12.11 8.26
CA SER A 92 20.57 -10.92 7.70
C SER A 92 21.12 -10.64 6.32
N GLY A 93 20.25 -10.34 5.36
CA GLY A 93 20.65 -10.15 3.97
C GLY A 93 19.54 -10.28 2.95
N VAL A 94 19.93 -10.61 1.73
CA VAL A 94 19.01 -10.83 0.60
C VAL A 94 19.28 -12.16 -0.09
N ILE A 95 18.23 -12.84 -0.51
CA ILE A 95 18.32 -14.01 -1.38
C ILE A 95 18.54 -13.55 -2.81
N THR A 96 19.72 -13.86 -3.36
CA THR A 96 20.10 -13.52 -4.74
C THR A 96 19.72 -14.63 -5.73
N LYS A 97 19.59 -15.87 -5.26
CA LYS A 97 19.20 -17.03 -6.07
C LYS A 97 18.36 -18.02 -5.27
N SER A 98 17.05 -18.05 -5.54
CA SER A 98 16.06 -18.87 -4.80
C SER A 98 15.62 -20.15 -5.53
N ILE A 99 15.99 -20.34 -6.79
CA ILE A 99 15.72 -21.57 -7.56
C ILE A 99 17.04 -22.24 -7.85
N VAL A 100 17.18 -23.50 -7.43
CA VAL A 100 18.46 -24.21 -7.40
C VAL A 100 18.30 -25.65 -7.90
N LEU A 101 19.38 -26.34 -8.26
CA LEU A 101 19.33 -27.75 -8.63
C LEU A 101 18.98 -28.62 -7.42
N THR A 102 18.12 -29.62 -7.59
CA THR A 102 17.60 -30.43 -6.47
C THR A 102 18.67 -31.22 -5.72
N GLU A 103 19.65 -31.79 -6.42
CA GLU A 103 20.65 -32.66 -5.79
C GLU A 103 21.88 -31.91 -5.27
N THR A 104 22.35 -30.90 -6.01
CA THR A 104 23.63 -30.23 -5.77
C THR A 104 23.51 -28.74 -5.52
N GLY A 105 22.32 -28.17 -5.71
CA GLY A 105 22.09 -26.74 -5.65
C GLY A 105 22.25 -26.17 -4.24
N LYS A 106 22.82 -24.97 -4.19
CA LYS A 106 22.88 -24.11 -3.01
C LYS A 106 22.16 -22.80 -3.30
N VAL A 107 21.48 -22.25 -2.30
CA VAL A 107 20.78 -20.96 -2.40
C VAL A 107 21.80 -19.83 -2.26
N GLY A 108 21.75 -18.87 -3.18
CA GLY A 108 22.62 -17.71 -3.17
C GLY A 108 22.09 -16.62 -2.25
N LEU A 109 22.96 -16.06 -1.41
CA LEU A 109 22.66 -14.99 -0.47
C LEU A 109 23.72 -13.90 -0.54
N LYS A 110 23.32 -12.66 -0.30
CA LYS A 110 24.23 -11.56 0.03
C LYS A 110 23.92 -11.08 1.44
N ILE A 111 24.86 -11.29 2.37
CA ILE A 111 24.66 -11.06 3.81
C ILE A 111 25.18 -9.70 4.27
N SER A 112 24.68 -9.20 5.40
CA SER A 112 25.11 -7.94 6.00
C SER A 112 26.49 -8.01 6.66
N GLU A 113 27.14 -6.87 6.88
CA GLU A 113 28.42 -6.82 7.61
C GLU A 113 28.28 -7.35 9.05
N LEU A 114 27.18 -7.05 9.75
CA LEU A 114 26.93 -7.57 11.09
C LEU A 114 26.74 -9.10 11.10
N THR A 115 26.08 -9.66 10.08
CA THR A 115 26.01 -11.13 9.92
C THR A 115 27.40 -11.73 9.75
N ARG A 116 28.30 -11.10 8.97
CA ARG A 116 29.67 -11.60 8.79
C ARG A 116 30.44 -11.67 10.11
N LYS A 117 30.31 -10.65 10.97
CA LYS A 117 30.90 -10.64 12.31
C LYS A 117 30.30 -11.71 13.22
N ARG A 118 28.96 -11.84 13.22
CA ARG A 118 28.24 -12.86 13.99
C ARG A 118 28.68 -14.28 13.64
N LEU A 119 28.91 -14.56 12.36
CA LEU A 119 29.36 -15.88 11.89
C LEU A 119 30.74 -16.29 12.40
N ILE A 120 31.57 -15.34 12.82
CA ILE A 120 32.88 -15.60 13.45
C ILE A 120 32.85 -15.33 14.96
N ASN A 121 31.66 -15.34 15.57
CA ASN A 121 31.43 -15.08 17.00
C ASN A 121 32.01 -13.72 17.46
N TYR A 122 31.99 -12.72 16.58
CA TYR A 122 32.53 -11.37 16.81
C TYR A 122 34.04 -11.31 17.14
N ASP A 123 34.80 -12.38 16.82
CA ASP A 123 36.24 -12.45 17.06
C ASP A 123 37.04 -12.02 15.81
N ASP A 124 36.84 -10.76 15.40
CA ASP A 124 37.45 -10.13 14.22
C ASP A 124 39.00 -10.19 14.24
N GLU A 125 39.60 -10.35 15.43
CA GLU A 125 41.05 -10.43 15.62
C GLU A 125 41.63 -11.83 15.30
N LYS A 126 40.83 -12.89 15.45
CA LYS A 126 41.30 -14.28 15.31
C LYS A 126 40.82 -14.99 14.05
N GLN A 127 39.73 -14.53 13.41
CA GLN A 127 39.15 -15.20 12.24
C GLN A 127 38.85 -14.21 11.11
N PRO A 128 39.16 -14.55 9.84
CA PRO A 128 38.81 -13.70 8.72
C PRO A 128 37.29 -13.68 8.52
N LEU A 129 36.75 -12.50 8.21
CA LEU A 129 35.32 -12.35 7.90
C LEU A 129 34.95 -13.19 6.66
N PRO A 130 33.82 -13.93 6.69
CA PRO A 130 33.34 -14.69 5.54
C PRO A 130 33.03 -13.77 4.36
N LEU A 131 32.90 -14.31 3.15
CA LEU A 131 32.49 -13.52 1.99
C LEU A 131 31.08 -12.96 2.18
N LYS A 132 30.82 -11.80 1.57
CA LYS A 132 29.49 -11.16 1.60
C LYS A 132 28.47 -11.93 0.75
N ASP A 133 28.91 -12.43 -0.40
CA ASP A 133 28.13 -13.32 -1.26
C ASP A 133 28.43 -14.79 -0.89
N LEU A 134 27.40 -15.53 -0.53
CA LEU A 134 27.46 -16.92 -0.07
C LEU A 134 26.51 -17.81 -0.88
N GLU A 135 26.81 -19.10 -0.93
CA GLU A 135 25.90 -20.13 -1.42
C GLU A 135 25.78 -21.24 -0.36
N LEU A 136 24.58 -21.44 0.20
CA LEU A 136 24.36 -22.34 1.34
C LEU A 136 23.26 -23.37 1.09
N LYS A 137 23.43 -24.60 1.59
CA LYS A 137 22.38 -25.65 1.56
C LYS A 137 21.36 -25.44 2.68
N ARG A 138 21.70 -24.70 3.72
CA ARG A 138 20.82 -24.31 4.84
C ARG A 138 19.54 -23.62 4.36
N PHE A 139 19.61 -22.86 3.28
CA PHE A 139 18.47 -22.12 2.74
C PHE A 139 17.73 -22.87 1.59
N CYS A 140 18.16 -24.10 1.25
CA CYS A 140 17.44 -24.98 0.33
C CYS A 140 16.20 -25.58 1.02
N ILE A 141 15.15 -24.76 1.18
CA ILE A 141 13.94 -25.09 1.94
C ILE A 141 12.75 -25.12 1.00
N GLU A 142 12.05 -26.25 0.92
CA GLU A 142 10.81 -26.36 0.16
C GLU A 142 9.65 -25.63 0.87
N TYR A 143 8.62 -25.27 0.11
CA TYR A 143 7.40 -24.71 0.67
C TYR A 143 6.78 -25.67 1.70
N ASN A 144 6.28 -25.11 2.80
CA ASN A 144 5.37 -25.83 3.67
C ASN A 144 4.11 -26.27 2.90
N GLN A 145 3.47 -27.35 3.32
CA GLN A 145 2.23 -27.84 2.73
C GLN A 145 1.13 -26.76 2.64
N LEU A 146 1.10 -25.82 3.58
CA LEU A 146 0.19 -24.66 3.59
C LEU A 146 0.38 -23.70 2.40
N PHE A 147 1.53 -23.75 1.72
CA PHE A 147 1.92 -22.86 0.62
C PHE A 147 2.33 -23.63 -0.63
N GLU A 148 1.95 -24.91 -0.74
CA GLU A 148 2.33 -25.78 -1.86
C GLU A 148 1.88 -25.24 -3.22
N TYR A 149 0.82 -24.40 -3.25
CA TYR A 149 0.35 -23.72 -4.46
C TYR A 149 1.37 -22.77 -5.11
N PHE A 150 2.43 -22.36 -4.41
CA PHE A 150 3.52 -21.62 -5.03
C PHE A 150 4.44 -22.49 -5.88
N LYS A 151 4.49 -23.79 -5.61
CA LYS A 151 5.31 -24.76 -6.35
C LYS A 151 4.74 -24.90 -7.77
N PRO A 152 5.56 -24.72 -8.82
CA PRO A 152 5.13 -24.98 -10.18
C PRO A 152 4.71 -26.45 -10.36
N LYS A 153 3.72 -26.71 -11.23
CA LYS A 153 3.26 -28.07 -11.54
C LYS A 153 4.39 -28.97 -12.06
N ASN A 154 5.31 -28.40 -12.84
CA ASN A 154 6.48 -29.09 -13.38
C ASN A 154 7.74 -28.41 -12.85
N THR A 155 8.47 -29.08 -11.95
CA THR A 155 9.71 -28.56 -11.36
C THR A 155 10.98 -28.99 -12.08
N GLY A 156 10.92 -30.09 -12.85
CA GLY A 156 12.10 -30.66 -13.52
C GLY A 156 13.20 -31.01 -12.52
N ILE A 157 14.45 -30.63 -12.83
CA ILE A 157 15.64 -30.86 -11.98
C ILE A 157 15.86 -29.76 -10.94
N TYR A 158 14.90 -28.85 -10.76
CA TYR A 158 15.03 -27.68 -9.89
C TYR A 158 14.18 -27.80 -8.63
N THR A 159 14.73 -27.31 -7.52
CA THR A 159 14.02 -27.02 -6.29
C THR A 159 13.64 -25.54 -6.25
N PHE A 160 12.35 -25.28 -6.13
CA PHE A 160 11.80 -23.95 -5.92
C PHE A 160 11.69 -23.73 -4.42
N THR A 161 12.62 -22.97 -3.85
CA THR A 161 12.63 -22.73 -2.41
C THR A 161 11.49 -21.80 -1.99
N GLN A 162 11.12 -21.82 -0.71
CA GLN A 162 10.10 -20.93 -0.16
C GLN A 162 10.37 -19.44 -0.49
N TYR A 163 11.65 -19.07 -0.59
CA TYR A 163 12.09 -17.70 -0.88
C TYR A 163 11.70 -17.20 -2.28
N ALA A 164 11.37 -18.08 -3.22
CA ALA A 164 11.05 -17.67 -4.59
C ALA A 164 9.77 -16.82 -4.66
N LYS A 165 8.70 -17.22 -3.97
CA LYS A 165 7.39 -16.53 -4.04
C LYS A 165 6.77 -16.16 -2.70
N HIS A 166 7.17 -16.80 -1.61
CA HIS A 166 6.60 -16.53 -0.29
C HIS A 166 7.31 -15.34 0.36
N ARG A 167 6.93 -14.12 -0.02
CA ARG A 167 7.55 -12.89 0.48
C ARG A 167 6.96 -12.43 1.82
N PRO A 168 7.74 -11.80 2.71
CA PRO A 168 7.23 -11.21 3.95
C PRO A 168 6.07 -10.22 3.74
N THR A 169 6.07 -9.53 2.60
CA THR A 169 5.06 -8.53 2.20
C THR A 169 3.71 -9.11 1.74
N TRP A 170 3.54 -10.44 1.74
CA TRP A 170 2.21 -11.06 1.73
C TRP A 170 1.43 -10.83 3.03
N TYR A 171 2.16 -10.50 4.09
CA TYR A 171 1.65 -10.23 5.42
C TYR A 171 1.69 -8.72 5.66
N SER A 172 0.87 -8.27 6.60
CA SER A 172 0.79 -6.86 6.98
C SER A 172 1.41 -6.62 8.35
N SER A 173 1.96 -5.42 8.57
CA SER A 173 2.43 -4.98 9.90
C SER A 173 3.50 -5.93 10.52
N ALA A 174 3.53 -6.07 11.85
CA ALA A 174 4.56 -6.74 12.62
C ALA A 174 4.75 -8.22 12.28
N ILE A 175 3.74 -8.92 11.76
CA ILE A 175 3.94 -10.30 11.30
C ILE A 175 4.82 -10.36 10.04
N SER A 176 4.81 -9.33 9.18
CA SER A 176 5.75 -9.24 8.06
C SER A 176 7.20 -9.08 8.55
N GLU A 177 7.40 -8.30 9.61
CA GLU A 177 8.70 -8.15 10.28
C GLU A 177 9.21 -9.49 10.80
N VAL A 178 8.36 -10.25 11.51
CA VAL A 178 8.70 -11.60 12.01
C VAL A 178 9.00 -12.57 10.89
N LEU A 179 8.27 -12.54 9.77
CA LEU A 179 8.60 -13.37 8.63
C LEU A 179 9.97 -13.06 8.03
N GLN A 180 10.33 -11.79 7.91
CA GLN A 180 11.65 -11.39 7.44
C GLN A 180 12.73 -11.94 8.38
N ILE A 181 12.56 -11.77 9.70
CA ILE A 181 13.50 -12.26 10.72
C ILE A 181 13.65 -13.78 10.66
N VAL A 182 12.54 -14.52 10.71
CA VAL A 182 12.52 -16.00 10.72
C VAL A 182 13.08 -16.58 9.43
N GLY A 183 12.91 -15.88 8.30
CA GLY A 183 13.54 -16.24 7.02
C GLY A 183 15.08 -16.27 7.10
N GLY A 184 15.67 -15.62 8.09
CA GLY A 184 17.11 -15.61 8.36
C GLY A 184 17.65 -16.83 9.09
N TYR A 185 16.81 -17.70 9.66
CA TYR A 185 17.30 -18.88 10.39
C TYR A 185 17.71 -20.03 9.47
N GLY A 186 17.03 -20.18 8.33
CA GLY A 186 17.19 -21.31 7.44
C GLY A 186 16.78 -22.65 8.08
N ARG A 187 17.07 -23.76 7.39
CA ARG A 187 16.89 -25.12 7.90
C ARG A 187 17.78 -25.33 9.13
N LEU A 188 17.40 -26.26 10.01
CA LEU A 188 18.21 -26.70 11.16
C LEU A 188 18.41 -28.24 11.14
N ALA A 189 17.49 -28.99 10.55
CA ALA A 189 17.53 -30.44 10.43
C ALA A 189 18.61 -30.93 9.45
N ASN A 190 19.28 -32.04 9.81
CA ASN A 190 20.28 -32.75 8.99
C ASN A 190 21.49 -31.89 8.56
N ILE A 191 21.69 -30.75 9.20
CA ILE A 191 22.74 -29.80 8.80
C ILE A 191 24.14 -30.27 9.20
N GLU A 192 24.25 -31.07 10.27
CA GLU A 192 25.52 -31.65 10.71
C GLU A 192 26.16 -32.57 9.64
N LYS A 193 25.39 -32.97 8.62
CA LYS A 193 25.85 -33.74 7.45
C LYS A 193 26.40 -32.87 6.32
N SER A 194 26.33 -31.54 6.42
CA SER A 194 26.89 -30.65 5.41
C SER A 194 28.41 -30.57 5.55
N GLU A 195 29.12 -30.59 4.44
CA GLU A 195 30.58 -30.39 4.38
C GLU A 195 30.95 -28.90 4.58
N ASP A 196 30.00 -27.99 4.45
CA ASP A 196 30.19 -26.54 4.60
C ASP A 196 29.98 -26.11 6.07
N PRO A 197 31.01 -25.64 6.79
CA PRO A 197 30.89 -25.24 8.20
C PRO A 197 29.88 -24.11 8.43
N LEU A 198 29.59 -23.28 7.42
CA LEU A 198 28.62 -22.19 7.54
C LEU A 198 27.18 -22.69 7.55
N ASP A 199 26.90 -23.85 6.94
CA ASP A 199 25.56 -24.45 7.01
C ASP A 199 25.23 -24.81 8.47
N SER A 200 26.19 -25.38 9.22
CA SER A 200 26.02 -25.87 10.60
C SER A 200 26.25 -24.86 11.70
N LYS A 201 26.51 -23.59 11.36
CA LYS A 201 26.77 -22.56 12.35
C LYS A 201 25.55 -22.30 13.24
N GLN A 202 25.79 -22.23 14.55
CA GLN A 202 24.83 -21.87 15.59
C GLN A 202 25.34 -20.66 16.35
N PHE A 203 24.45 -19.95 17.04
CA PHE A 203 24.86 -18.82 17.84
C PHE A 203 25.49 -19.32 19.15
N GLU A 204 26.73 -18.90 19.41
CA GLU A 204 27.49 -19.32 20.58
C GLU A 204 27.55 -18.19 21.61
N LEU A 205 27.24 -18.51 22.87
CA LEU A 205 27.33 -17.57 23.97
C LEU A 205 28.69 -17.71 24.69
N PRO A 206 29.31 -16.60 25.10
CA PRO A 206 30.42 -16.65 26.05
C PRO A 206 29.97 -17.29 27.37
N LEU A 207 30.90 -17.96 28.04
CA LEU A 207 30.57 -18.79 29.20
C LEU A 207 29.90 -17.99 30.34
N ASP A 208 30.42 -16.81 30.65
CA ASP A 208 29.91 -15.95 31.73
C ASP A 208 28.43 -15.61 31.54
N TYR A 209 27.99 -15.38 30.30
CA TYR A 209 26.59 -15.13 29.98
C TYR A 209 25.79 -16.42 29.94
N PHE A 210 26.36 -17.51 29.40
CA PHE A 210 25.71 -18.81 29.35
C PHE A 210 25.30 -19.31 30.74
N GLU A 211 26.18 -19.22 31.74
CA GLU A 211 25.89 -19.65 33.12
C GLU A 211 24.72 -18.88 33.76
N LYS A 212 24.70 -17.56 33.57
CA LYS A 212 23.62 -16.69 34.10
C LYS A 212 22.27 -17.02 33.44
N ILE A 213 22.28 -17.25 32.12
CA ILE A 213 21.08 -17.59 31.35
C ILE A 213 20.54 -18.97 31.76
N VAL A 214 21.43 -19.96 31.92
CA VAL A 214 21.06 -21.30 32.41
C VAL A 214 20.35 -21.20 33.75
N ALA A 215 20.90 -20.44 34.70
CA ALA A 215 20.31 -20.29 36.04
C ALA A 215 18.91 -19.66 36.01
N LYS A 216 18.64 -18.75 35.06
CA LYS A 216 17.32 -18.11 34.90
C LYS A 216 16.28 -19.01 34.22
N LEU A 217 16.71 -19.86 33.29
CA LEU A 217 15.81 -20.70 32.49
C LEU A 217 15.64 -22.12 33.02
N GLU A 218 16.46 -22.53 34.00
CA GLU A 218 16.37 -23.84 34.60
C GLU A 218 14.96 -24.10 35.15
N SER A 219 14.34 -25.19 34.70
CA SER A 219 12.99 -25.60 35.12
C SER A 219 11.86 -24.62 34.76
N VAL A 220 12.06 -23.66 33.85
CA VAL A 220 10.99 -22.78 33.33
C VAL A 220 10.16 -23.52 32.27
N ARG A 221 8.83 -23.52 32.42
CA ARG A 221 7.91 -24.21 31.49
C ARG A 221 7.22 -23.22 30.55
N LEU A 222 7.19 -23.55 29.26
CA LEU A 222 6.70 -22.68 28.19
C LEU A 222 5.20 -22.86 27.88
N PRO A 223 4.51 -21.80 27.44
CA PRO A 223 3.08 -21.82 27.11
C PRO A 223 2.83 -22.07 25.62
N GLY A 224 2.54 -23.30 25.20
CA GLY A 224 2.02 -23.55 23.85
C GLY A 224 3.06 -23.75 22.75
N TYR A 225 4.35 -23.56 23.03
CA TYR A 225 5.43 -23.64 22.04
C TYR A 225 6.71 -24.23 22.67
N THR A 226 7.72 -24.51 21.83
CA THR A 226 8.99 -25.14 22.25
C THR A 226 10.15 -24.17 22.34
N GLY A 227 10.08 -23.04 21.62
CA GLY A 227 11.11 -22.01 21.58
C GLY A 227 12.21 -22.34 20.58
N ILE A 228 11.98 -23.35 19.74
CA ILE A 228 12.89 -23.84 18.71
C ILE A 228 12.25 -23.53 17.36
N PRO A 229 12.97 -22.86 16.42
CA PRO A 229 12.46 -22.67 15.07
C PRO A 229 12.09 -23.99 14.38
N ASN A 230 11.21 -23.90 13.38
CA ASN A 230 10.87 -25.06 12.58
C ASN A 230 12.14 -25.74 12.05
N LEU A 231 12.29 -27.04 12.31
CA LEU A 231 13.53 -27.76 12.02
C LEU A 231 13.85 -27.80 10.52
N ASP A 232 12.82 -27.82 9.66
CA ASP A 232 12.98 -27.77 8.22
C ASP A 232 13.17 -26.34 7.69
N GLY A 233 13.09 -25.33 8.57
CA GLY A 233 13.22 -23.90 8.25
C GLY A 233 11.98 -23.31 7.57
N GLN A 234 10.87 -24.05 7.52
CA GLN A 234 9.68 -23.66 6.78
C GLN A 234 8.87 -22.59 7.51
N PHE A 235 8.34 -21.61 6.77
CA PHE A 235 7.36 -20.65 7.30
C PHE A 235 6.07 -21.35 7.76
N GLN A 236 5.54 -20.92 8.90
CA GLN A 236 4.37 -21.54 9.56
C GLN A 236 3.13 -20.64 9.64
N TYR A 237 3.23 -19.36 9.26
CA TYR A 237 2.16 -18.37 9.41
C TYR A 237 1.30 -18.25 8.16
N ASP A 238 -0.01 -18.09 8.28
CA ASP A 238 -0.93 -17.90 7.15
C ASP A 238 -1.29 -16.43 6.91
N TYR A 239 -1.61 -16.07 5.67
CA TYR A 239 -2.02 -14.71 5.26
C TYR A 239 -3.31 -14.70 4.42
N LYS A 240 -3.91 -15.87 4.18
CA LYS A 240 -5.06 -16.03 3.29
C LYS A 240 -6.33 -15.44 3.91
N PHE A 241 -7.35 -15.21 3.09
CA PHE A 241 -8.67 -14.78 3.54
C PHE A 241 -9.23 -15.71 4.62
N SER A 242 -9.17 -17.03 4.38
CA SER A 242 -9.74 -18.07 5.25
C SER A 242 -9.04 -18.21 6.61
N ASN A 243 -7.77 -17.83 6.68
CA ASN A 243 -6.97 -17.90 7.90
C ASN A 243 -5.82 -16.88 7.81
N THR A 244 -5.83 -15.90 8.69
CA THR A 244 -4.79 -14.86 8.77
C THR A 244 -4.12 -14.92 10.13
N ASP A 245 -2.80 -15.08 10.13
CA ASP A 245 -1.98 -14.86 11.32
C ASP A 245 -1.44 -13.44 11.34
N ALA A 246 -1.40 -12.84 12.53
CA ALA A 246 -0.96 -11.48 12.77
C ALA A 246 -0.22 -11.37 14.12
N ILE A 247 0.40 -10.22 14.37
CA ILE A 247 0.99 -9.90 15.66
C ILE A 247 0.32 -8.65 16.21
N SER A 248 -0.03 -8.70 17.49
CA SER A 248 -0.60 -7.58 18.23
C SER A 248 0.15 -7.40 19.55
N PHE A 249 0.26 -6.17 20.02
CA PHE A 249 1.00 -5.83 21.23
C PHE A 249 0.07 -5.48 22.39
N ASP A 250 0.36 -6.02 23.57
CA ASP A 250 -0.42 -5.73 24.77
C ASP A 250 -0.14 -4.36 25.38
N THR A 251 -0.81 -4.07 26.49
CA THR A 251 -0.63 -2.83 27.28
C THR A 251 0.81 -2.57 27.77
N ASN A 252 1.66 -3.59 27.79
CA ASN A 252 3.09 -3.50 28.14
C ASN A 252 4.01 -3.62 26.92
N ASN A 253 3.48 -3.51 25.70
CA ASN A 253 4.19 -3.73 24.44
C ASN A 253 4.83 -5.12 24.32
N LYS A 254 4.25 -6.15 24.95
CA LYS A 254 4.67 -7.54 24.71
C LYS A 254 3.87 -8.14 23.55
N PRO A 255 4.51 -8.88 22.63
CA PRO A 255 3.86 -9.38 21.43
C PRO A 255 3.02 -10.63 21.69
N TRP A 256 1.88 -10.69 21.02
CA TRP A 256 0.96 -11.82 20.97
C TRP A 256 0.78 -12.28 19.53
N LEU A 257 0.82 -13.59 19.30
CA LEU A 257 0.45 -14.19 18.03
C LEU A 257 -1.07 -14.28 17.97
N ILE A 258 -1.64 -13.74 16.89
CA ILE A 258 -3.08 -13.68 16.65
C ILE A 258 -3.42 -14.54 15.44
N GLN A 259 -4.48 -15.34 15.56
CA GLN A 259 -5.05 -16.07 14.43
C GLN A 259 -6.51 -15.64 14.23
N ILE A 260 -6.85 -15.29 12.99
CA ILE A 260 -8.16 -14.81 12.57
C ILE A 260 -8.71 -15.77 11.51
N ASN A 261 -9.78 -16.48 11.85
CA ASN A 261 -10.48 -17.38 10.94
C ASN A 261 -11.96 -17.49 11.34
N SER A 262 -12.72 -18.40 10.70
CA SER A 262 -14.15 -18.59 10.95
C SER A 262 -14.51 -19.04 12.38
N ALA A 263 -13.54 -19.55 13.16
CA ALA A 263 -13.77 -19.92 14.56
C ALA A 263 -13.70 -18.72 15.52
N GLY A 264 -13.21 -17.57 15.06
CA GLY A 264 -13.03 -16.35 15.83
C GLY A 264 -11.62 -15.80 15.75
N VAL A 265 -11.35 -14.76 16.54
CA VAL A 265 -10.00 -14.27 16.78
C VAL A 265 -9.42 -14.96 18.01
N HIS A 266 -8.28 -15.60 17.86
CA HIS A 266 -7.56 -16.28 18.93
C HIS A 266 -6.19 -15.62 19.17
N ALA A 267 -5.77 -15.56 20.42
CA ALA A 267 -4.47 -15.02 20.83
C ALA A 267 -3.70 -16.03 21.69
N MET A 268 -2.39 -16.08 21.52
CA MET A 268 -1.45 -16.73 22.43
C MET A 268 -0.15 -15.90 22.51
N PRO A 269 0.67 -16.04 23.58
CA PRO A 269 1.97 -15.38 23.64
C PRO A 269 2.79 -15.72 22.38
N LEU A 270 3.44 -14.72 21.78
CA LEU A 270 4.27 -14.95 20.60
C LEU A 270 5.35 -16.00 20.94
N PRO A 271 5.48 -17.09 20.16
CA PRO A 271 6.59 -18.01 20.33
C PRO A 271 7.94 -17.33 20.10
N ILE A 272 8.83 -17.46 21.08
CA ILE A 272 10.15 -16.81 21.11
C ILE A 272 11.23 -17.80 21.51
N VAL A 273 12.49 -17.48 21.18
CA VAL A 273 13.68 -18.22 21.61
C VAL A 273 14.01 -17.86 23.07
N PRO A 274 13.85 -18.76 24.06
CA PRO A 274 13.83 -18.39 25.47
C PRO A 274 15.11 -17.74 25.98
N ALA A 275 16.28 -18.26 25.59
CA ALA A 275 17.59 -17.71 25.98
C ALA A 275 17.73 -16.22 25.63
N THR A 276 17.11 -15.80 24.53
CA THR A 276 17.22 -14.43 23.99
C THR A 276 16.31 -13.43 24.70
N ALA A 277 15.38 -13.90 25.54
CA ALA A 277 14.47 -13.06 26.33
C ALA A 277 15.08 -12.57 27.65
N THR A 278 16.31 -13.00 27.97
CA THR A 278 16.96 -12.69 29.24
C THR A 278 17.76 -11.40 29.15
N ASP A 279 17.83 -10.65 30.25
CA ASP A 279 18.65 -9.42 30.32
C ASP A 279 20.14 -9.70 30.07
N ASP A 280 20.65 -10.87 30.47
CA ASP A 280 22.05 -11.27 30.26
C ASP A 280 22.37 -11.46 28.78
N PHE A 281 21.42 -11.99 28.00
CA PHE A 281 21.58 -12.06 26.55
C PHE A 281 21.64 -10.65 25.96
N ARG A 282 20.74 -9.75 26.37
CA ARG A 282 20.74 -8.36 25.91
C ARG A 282 22.06 -7.65 26.22
N GLU A 283 22.55 -7.79 27.45
CA GLU A 283 23.85 -7.24 27.89
C GLU A 283 25.01 -7.71 26.99
N TYR A 284 25.02 -9.00 26.63
CA TYR A 284 26.04 -9.52 25.72
C TYR A 284 25.94 -8.89 24.33
N ILE A 285 24.74 -8.83 23.74
CA ILE A 285 24.54 -8.25 22.41
C ILE A 285 24.93 -6.76 22.37
N GLU A 286 24.64 -6.02 23.45
CA GLU A 286 25.11 -4.63 23.60
C GLU A 286 26.64 -4.55 23.63
N SER A 287 27.30 -5.47 24.33
CA SER A 287 28.77 -5.50 24.44
C SER A 287 29.47 -5.73 23.09
N VAL A 288 28.83 -6.47 22.17
CA VAL A 288 29.35 -6.72 20.81
C VAL A 288 28.78 -5.76 19.75
N SER A 289 27.90 -4.84 20.15
CA SER A 289 27.28 -3.84 19.27
C SER A 289 26.58 -4.45 18.05
N ASP A 290 25.83 -5.54 18.26
CA ASP A 290 25.02 -6.14 17.19
C ASP A 290 23.63 -5.49 17.14
N ASP A 291 23.58 -4.34 16.46
CA ASP A 291 22.37 -3.51 16.32
C ASP A 291 21.22 -4.22 15.60
N GLU A 292 21.50 -5.26 14.79
CA GLU A 292 20.46 -6.07 14.15
C GLU A 292 19.68 -6.87 15.20
N ILE A 293 20.39 -7.58 16.09
CA ILE A 293 19.74 -8.35 17.16
C ILE A 293 19.10 -7.41 18.17
N LEU A 294 19.76 -6.33 18.57
CA LEU A 294 19.18 -5.35 19.51
C LEU A 294 17.84 -4.82 19.00
N LYS A 295 17.74 -4.53 17.71
CA LYS A 295 16.48 -4.07 17.11
C LYS A 295 15.35 -5.09 17.23
N ILE A 296 15.65 -6.38 17.10
CA ILE A 296 14.67 -7.46 17.34
C ILE A 296 14.25 -7.47 18.82
N LEU A 297 15.21 -7.38 19.74
CA LEU A 297 14.93 -7.36 21.19
C LEU A 297 14.09 -6.15 21.59
N ASP A 298 14.33 -4.98 21.00
CA ASP A 298 13.55 -3.77 21.28
C ASP A 298 12.12 -3.87 20.77
N ARG A 299 11.92 -4.53 19.62
CA ARG A 299 10.60 -4.69 19.02
C ARG A 299 9.79 -5.79 19.66
N PHE A 300 10.38 -6.96 19.91
CA PHE A 300 9.67 -8.18 20.30
C PHE A 300 10.03 -8.69 21.71
N GLY A 301 11.06 -8.12 22.35
CA GLY A 301 11.57 -8.56 23.65
C GLY A 301 12.48 -9.80 23.59
N ALA A 302 12.51 -10.51 22.47
CA ALA A 302 13.29 -11.71 22.22
C ALA A 302 13.28 -12.02 20.71
N LEU A 303 14.13 -12.94 20.26
CA LEU A 303 14.04 -13.46 18.90
C LEU A 303 12.75 -14.28 18.73
N PRO A 304 11.86 -13.97 17.78
CA PRO A 304 10.72 -14.82 17.45
C PRO A 304 11.19 -16.20 16.99
N SER A 305 10.58 -17.28 17.46
CA SER A 305 11.00 -18.64 17.05
C SER A 305 10.50 -19.00 15.65
N GLY A 306 9.42 -18.39 15.17
CA GLY A 306 8.78 -18.74 13.90
C GLY A 306 7.76 -19.87 14.02
N GLU A 307 7.51 -20.38 15.22
CA GLU A 307 6.44 -21.34 15.48
C GLU A 307 5.06 -20.65 15.33
N GLY A 308 4.12 -21.37 14.71
CA GLY A 308 2.73 -20.95 14.57
C GLY A 308 1.84 -21.50 15.69
N PHE A 309 0.52 -21.33 15.54
CA PHE A 309 -0.43 -21.99 16.43
C PHE A 309 -0.35 -23.53 16.31
N PRO A 310 -0.50 -24.27 17.42
CA PRO A 310 -0.78 -25.71 17.35
C PRO A 310 -2.03 -25.98 16.49
N THR A 311 -2.12 -27.16 15.87
CA THR A 311 -3.24 -27.50 14.98
C THR A 311 -4.10 -28.64 15.53
N GLY A 312 -5.34 -28.76 15.06
CA GLY A 312 -6.23 -29.88 15.41
C GLY A 312 -6.46 -30.04 16.93
N LEU A 313 -6.25 -31.25 17.44
CA LEU A 313 -6.45 -31.56 18.86
C LEU A 313 -5.47 -30.82 19.79
N ASP A 314 -4.27 -30.50 19.29
CA ASP A 314 -3.23 -29.81 20.06
C ASP A 314 -3.62 -28.35 20.34
N PHE A 315 -4.28 -27.69 19.39
CA PHE A 315 -4.88 -26.37 19.58
C PHE A 315 -5.86 -26.39 20.77
N HIS A 316 -6.76 -27.37 20.79
CA HIS A 316 -7.76 -27.47 21.85
C HIS A 316 -7.16 -27.83 23.21
N ALA A 317 -6.07 -28.60 23.25
CA ALA A 317 -5.35 -28.89 24.49
C ALA A 317 -4.84 -27.60 25.16
N TRP A 318 -4.23 -26.69 24.38
CA TRP A 318 -3.72 -25.41 24.88
C TRP A 318 -4.80 -24.36 25.11
N LYS A 319 -5.90 -24.41 24.37
CA LYS A 319 -7.11 -23.63 24.67
C LYS A 319 -7.67 -23.99 26.05
N ARG A 320 -7.83 -25.28 26.34
CA ARG A 320 -8.27 -25.75 27.68
C ARG A 320 -7.24 -25.48 28.76
N ALA A 321 -5.96 -25.41 28.42
CA ALA A 321 -4.92 -24.97 29.35
C ALA A 321 -4.95 -23.44 29.62
N GLY A 322 -5.84 -22.69 28.97
CA GLY A 322 -6.00 -21.24 29.12
C GLY A 322 -4.90 -20.41 28.45
N VAL A 323 -4.04 -21.01 27.63
CA VAL A 323 -2.96 -20.32 26.90
C VAL A 323 -3.46 -19.72 25.60
N ILE A 324 -4.25 -20.49 24.84
CA ILE A 324 -4.93 -20.00 23.64
C ILE A 324 -6.28 -19.41 24.06
N ILE A 325 -6.46 -18.13 23.78
CA ILE A 325 -7.59 -17.34 24.27
C ILE A 325 -8.44 -16.91 23.06
N LYS A 326 -9.73 -17.23 23.06
CA LYS A 326 -10.68 -16.65 22.09
C LYS A 326 -11.00 -15.22 22.54
N VAL A 327 -10.64 -14.24 21.72
CA VAL A 327 -10.79 -12.80 22.02
C VAL A 327 -12.16 -12.28 21.57
N CYS A 328 -12.57 -12.58 20.34
CA CYS A 328 -13.89 -12.19 19.81
C CYS A 328 -14.34 -13.12 18.67
N ASP A 329 -15.58 -12.93 18.22
CA ASP A 329 -16.18 -13.72 17.14
C ASP A 329 -16.04 -13.04 15.78
N THR A 330 -16.05 -13.85 14.71
CA THR A 330 -15.82 -13.42 13.31
C THR A 330 -16.86 -14.01 12.35
N SER A 331 -17.88 -14.69 12.88
CA SER A 331 -18.83 -15.49 12.11
C SER A 331 -19.53 -14.70 10.99
N ASP A 332 -19.99 -13.48 11.28
CA ASP A 332 -20.62 -12.60 10.28
C ASP A 332 -19.67 -12.20 9.15
N PHE A 333 -18.36 -12.02 9.40
CA PHE A 333 -17.42 -11.75 8.31
C PHE A 333 -17.23 -12.99 7.42
N TYR A 334 -17.05 -14.15 8.05
CA TYR A 334 -16.75 -15.41 7.36
C TYR A 334 -17.97 -16.12 6.77
N SER A 335 -19.19 -15.59 6.96
CA SER A 335 -20.37 -16.00 6.19
C SER A 335 -20.38 -15.45 4.76
N HIS A 336 -19.43 -14.57 4.43
CA HIS A 336 -19.29 -13.92 3.13
C HIS A 336 -18.03 -14.39 2.38
N ASN A 337 -17.92 -14.02 1.09
CA ASN A 337 -16.81 -14.39 0.22
C ASN A 337 -15.71 -13.32 0.22
N GLY A 338 -14.44 -13.74 0.23
CA GLY A 338 -13.31 -12.81 0.06
C GLY A 338 -13.19 -12.32 -1.39
N PHE A 339 -12.72 -11.09 -1.59
CA PHE A 339 -12.48 -10.55 -2.94
C PHE A 339 -11.41 -11.33 -3.72
N TYR A 340 -10.42 -11.89 -3.02
CA TYR A 340 -9.40 -12.78 -3.58
C TYR A 340 -8.84 -13.69 -2.48
N SER A 341 -8.27 -14.83 -2.84
CA SER A 341 -7.85 -15.86 -1.86
C SER A 341 -6.76 -15.39 -0.90
N ALA A 342 -5.85 -14.53 -1.37
CA ALA A 342 -4.80 -13.94 -0.56
C ALA A 342 -5.28 -12.73 0.27
N CYS A 343 -6.58 -12.39 0.30
CA CYS A 343 -7.15 -11.24 1.00
C CYS A 343 -7.31 -11.46 2.52
N GLY A 344 -6.22 -11.73 3.25
CA GLY A 344 -6.24 -11.79 4.71
C GLY A 344 -6.51 -10.44 5.39
N TRP A 345 -6.55 -10.41 6.72
CA TRP A 345 -6.69 -9.16 7.46
C TRP A 345 -5.42 -8.29 7.34
N SER A 346 -5.62 -6.98 7.09
CA SER A 346 -4.55 -5.98 7.17
C SER A 346 -4.62 -5.27 8.52
N LEU A 347 -3.50 -5.16 9.24
CA LEU A 347 -3.46 -4.55 10.58
C LEU A 347 -2.52 -3.34 10.63
N ASN A 348 -2.76 -2.44 11.59
CA ASN A 348 -1.85 -1.34 11.91
C ASN A 348 -0.56 -1.84 12.60
N SER A 349 0.46 -0.99 12.77
CA SER A 349 1.79 -1.35 13.30
C SER A 349 1.78 -1.98 14.70
N LYS A 350 0.76 -1.66 15.51
CA LYS A 350 0.53 -2.25 16.84
C LYS A 350 -0.29 -3.54 16.80
N GLY A 351 -0.96 -3.83 15.68
CA GLY A 351 -1.92 -4.92 15.58
C GLY A 351 -3.17 -4.72 16.44
N SER A 352 -3.47 -3.49 16.88
CA SER A 352 -4.64 -3.17 17.69
C SER A 352 -5.88 -2.92 16.84
N GLU A 353 -5.70 -2.55 15.56
CA GLU A 353 -6.79 -2.38 14.61
C GLU A 353 -6.50 -3.14 13.33
N GLY A 354 -7.54 -3.76 12.75
CA GLY A 354 -7.47 -4.47 11.47
C GLY A 354 -8.63 -4.13 10.55
N PHE A 355 -8.44 -4.33 9.25
CA PHE A 355 -9.47 -4.10 8.23
C PHE A 355 -9.42 -5.19 7.16
N ASN A 356 -10.60 -5.61 6.69
CA ASN A 356 -10.75 -6.50 5.55
C ASN A 356 -12.10 -6.27 4.85
N THR A 357 -12.19 -6.69 3.59
CA THR A 357 -13.38 -6.57 2.74
C THR A 357 -13.84 -7.93 2.25
N CYS A 358 -15.15 -8.13 2.21
CA CYS A 358 -15.79 -9.32 1.67
C CYS A 358 -17.03 -8.93 0.85
N TYR A 359 -17.63 -9.88 0.15
CA TYR A 359 -18.86 -9.66 -0.60
C TYR A 359 -19.80 -10.86 -0.49
N GLN A 360 -21.07 -10.60 -0.78
CA GLN A 360 -22.09 -11.63 -0.88
C GLN A 360 -22.95 -11.43 -2.13
N PHE A 361 -23.63 -12.50 -2.54
CA PHE A 361 -24.66 -12.41 -3.56
C PHE A 361 -26.02 -12.16 -2.90
N LEU A 362 -26.78 -11.23 -3.45
CA LEU A 362 -28.21 -11.12 -3.22
C LEU A 362 -28.95 -12.13 -4.11
N ASP A 363 -30.22 -12.40 -3.81
CA ASP A 363 -31.09 -13.28 -4.62
C ASP A 363 -31.15 -12.85 -6.10
N SER A 364 -30.95 -11.56 -6.36
CA SER A 364 -30.91 -11.00 -7.72
C SER A 364 -29.60 -11.27 -8.48
N MET A 365 -28.63 -11.98 -7.90
CA MET A 365 -27.24 -12.12 -8.38
C MET A 365 -26.40 -10.82 -8.32
N LEU A 366 -26.89 -9.79 -7.61
CA LEU A 366 -26.10 -8.58 -7.37
C LEU A 366 -25.07 -8.85 -6.28
N LYS A 367 -23.84 -8.37 -6.46
CA LYS A 367 -22.84 -8.40 -5.39
C LYS A 367 -23.07 -7.22 -4.42
N LEU A 368 -23.10 -7.51 -3.13
CA LEU A 368 -23.06 -6.53 -2.05
C LEU A 368 -21.72 -6.67 -1.33
N ALA A 369 -20.90 -5.63 -1.36
CA ALA A 369 -19.61 -5.61 -0.68
C ALA A 369 -19.73 -5.03 0.72
N HIS A 370 -18.93 -5.56 1.64
CA HIS A 370 -18.87 -5.17 3.04
C HIS A 370 -17.42 -4.91 3.45
N GLY A 371 -17.23 -3.93 4.33
CA GLY A 371 -15.95 -3.66 4.99
C GLY A 371 -16.08 -3.89 6.48
N TYR A 372 -15.12 -4.59 7.08
CA TYR A 372 -15.11 -4.93 8.49
C TYR A 372 -13.87 -4.36 9.18
N LYS A 373 -14.06 -3.87 10.40
CA LYS A 373 -12.99 -3.41 11.29
C LYS A 373 -12.84 -4.37 12.47
N LEU A 374 -11.62 -4.82 12.70
CA LEU A 374 -11.18 -5.54 13.89
C LEU A 374 -10.60 -4.52 14.88
N GLN A 375 -10.93 -4.66 16.15
CA GLN A 375 -10.30 -3.95 17.26
C GLN A 375 -9.88 -4.94 18.34
N LEU A 376 -8.66 -4.79 18.84
CA LEU A 376 -8.05 -5.63 19.86
C LEU A 376 -7.50 -4.77 20.99
N ASP A 377 -7.85 -5.14 22.21
CA ASP A 377 -7.29 -4.62 23.46
C ASP A 377 -6.72 -5.79 24.26
N LEU A 378 -5.41 -5.99 24.11
CA LEU A 378 -4.69 -7.08 24.77
C LEU A 378 -4.06 -6.58 26.07
N VAL A 379 -4.41 -7.23 27.18
CA VAL A 379 -3.83 -6.94 28.49
C VAL A 379 -2.55 -7.72 28.74
N LYS A 380 -1.69 -7.16 29.60
CA LYS A 380 -0.44 -7.82 30.03
C LYS A 380 -0.70 -9.20 30.65
N VAL A 381 0.23 -10.12 30.43
CA VAL A 381 0.33 -11.39 31.14
C VAL A 381 1.62 -11.43 31.96
N GLU A 382 1.57 -12.08 33.12
CA GLU A 382 2.76 -12.29 33.95
C GLU A 382 3.75 -13.22 33.25
N ASN A 383 5.03 -12.81 33.25
CA ASN A 383 6.15 -13.55 32.67
C ASN A 383 5.85 -14.15 31.28
N ILE A 384 5.12 -13.44 30.40
CA ILE A 384 4.72 -13.93 29.06
C ILE A 384 4.03 -15.31 29.04
N GLY A 385 3.44 -15.74 30.17
CA GLY A 385 2.86 -17.07 30.35
C GLY A 385 3.87 -18.17 30.70
N TRP A 386 5.13 -17.84 30.96
CA TRP A 386 6.11 -18.80 31.47
C TRP A 386 5.81 -19.13 32.93
N LEU A 387 6.02 -20.40 33.29
CA LEU A 387 5.80 -20.89 34.65
C LEU A 387 7.10 -21.37 35.27
N ASP A 388 7.52 -20.69 36.33
CA ASP A 388 8.69 -21.04 37.12
C ASP A 388 8.49 -22.35 37.88
N LYS A 389 9.58 -22.82 38.49
CA LYS A 389 9.53 -23.96 39.41
C LYS A 389 8.69 -23.59 40.64
N ILE A 390 7.77 -24.48 41.00
CA ILE A 390 6.94 -24.34 42.20
C ILE A 390 7.60 -25.11 43.35
N ILE A 391 7.75 -24.44 44.49
CA ILE A 391 8.12 -25.07 45.75
C ILE A 391 6.83 -25.56 46.41
N VAL A 392 6.69 -26.88 46.53
CA VAL A 392 5.53 -27.53 47.14
C VAL A 392 5.64 -27.42 48.66
N LYS A 393 4.54 -27.08 49.34
CA LYS A 393 4.49 -27.06 50.82
C LYS A 393 4.82 -28.44 51.40
N ASP A 394 5.61 -28.48 52.47
CA ASP A 394 6.11 -29.72 53.09
C ASP A 394 5.02 -30.77 53.34
N GLU A 395 3.84 -30.36 53.80
CA GLU A 395 2.69 -31.23 54.06
C GLU A 395 2.09 -31.91 52.82
N TYR A 396 2.35 -31.38 51.61
CA TYR A 396 1.84 -31.94 50.35
C TYR A 396 2.89 -32.73 49.58
N VAL A 397 4.18 -32.58 49.91
CA VAL A 397 5.30 -33.11 49.12
C VAL A 397 5.14 -34.61 48.85
N ASP A 398 4.97 -35.42 49.89
CA ASP A 398 4.93 -36.88 49.75
C ASP A 398 3.81 -37.35 48.82
N VAL A 399 2.62 -36.78 48.97
CA VAL A 399 1.42 -37.16 48.20
C VAL A 399 1.53 -36.68 46.75
N ILE A 400 1.92 -35.42 46.53
CA ILE A 400 2.04 -34.85 45.19
C ILE A 400 3.18 -35.53 44.43
N SER A 401 4.34 -35.75 45.05
CA SER A 401 5.48 -36.41 44.40
C SER A 401 5.12 -37.84 43.96
N THR A 402 4.48 -38.62 44.83
CA THR A 402 4.05 -39.99 44.51
C THR A 402 3.03 -39.99 43.36
N TYR A 403 2.09 -39.05 43.36
CA TYR A 403 1.09 -38.92 42.31
C TYR A 403 1.72 -38.54 40.96
N LEU A 404 2.58 -37.52 40.95
CA LEU A 404 3.24 -37.03 39.74
C LEU A 404 4.19 -38.08 39.14
N GLU A 405 4.89 -38.86 39.96
CA GLU A 405 5.71 -39.98 39.48
C GLU A 405 4.85 -41.00 38.71
N LYS A 406 3.71 -41.42 39.29
CA LYS A 406 2.80 -42.35 38.61
C LYS A 406 2.18 -41.75 37.34
N LEU A 407 1.76 -40.48 37.39
CA LEU A 407 1.16 -39.79 36.26
C LEU A 407 2.15 -39.61 35.10
N THR A 408 3.38 -39.21 35.40
CA THR A 408 4.41 -39.01 34.35
C THR A 408 4.86 -40.31 33.70
N ASN A 409 4.80 -41.44 34.41
CA ASN A 409 5.10 -42.76 33.84
C ASN A 409 4.06 -43.24 32.80
N ILE A 410 2.82 -42.74 32.86
CA ILE A 410 1.76 -43.07 31.89
C ILE A 410 1.60 -42.02 30.78
N LEU A 411 2.23 -40.85 30.90
CA LEU A 411 2.22 -39.81 29.87
C LEU A 411 3.20 -40.13 28.75
N ILE A 412 2.73 -40.00 27.50
CA ILE A 412 3.58 -40.19 26.33
C ILE A 412 4.53 -39.00 26.22
N LYS A 413 5.83 -39.25 26.38
CA LYS A 413 6.89 -38.23 26.28
C LYS A 413 6.90 -37.59 24.88
N GLY A 414 7.27 -36.32 24.79
CA GLY A 414 7.43 -35.63 23.51
C GLY A 414 6.13 -35.13 22.86
N THR A 415 4.96 -35.37 23.47
CA THR A 415 3.66 -35.00 22.88
C THR A 415 3.14 -33.66 23.41
N VAL A 416 2.44 -32.92 22.55
CA VAL A 416 1.82 -31.64 22.92
C VAL A 416 0.75 -31.83 24.01
N LYS A 417 -0.01 -32.94 23.96
CA LYS A 417 -0.95 -33.34 25.03
C LYS A 417 -0.25 -33.40 26.40
N THR A 418 0.90 -34.07 26.47
CA THR A 418 1.68 -34.17 27.72
C THR A 418 2.16 -32.79 28.18
N ASN A 419 2.68 -31.96 27.28
CA ASN A 419 3.16 -30.62 27.64
C ASN A 419 2.04 -29.73 28.19
N ALA A 420 0.86 -29.76 27.57
CA ALA A 420 -0.32 -29.03 28.05
C ALA A 420 -0.76 -29.51 29.44
N ILE A 421 -0.74 -30.82 29.71
CA ILE A 421 -1.05 -31.39 31.04
C ILE A 421 -0.02 -30.91 32.07
N MET A 422 1.28 -31.04 31.77
CA MET A 422 2.35 -30.61 32.68
C MET A 422 2.33 -29.11 32.96
N TYR A 423 1.86 -28.31 32.00
CA TYR A 423 1.62 -26.89 32.17
C TYR A 423 0.43 -26.61 33.10
N LYS A 424 -0.70 -27.31 32.92
CA LYS A 424 -1.87 -27.21 33.84
C LYS A 424 -1.52 -27.57 35.28
N LEU A 425 -0.72 -28.63 35.48
CA LEU A 425 -0.28 -29.06 36.81
C LEU A 425 0.51 -27.98 37.56
N ARG A 426 1.19 -27.07 36.85
CA ARG A 426 1.86 -25.90 37.44
C ARG A 426 0.94 -24.68 37.63
N ARG A 427 -0.23 -24.66 37.01
CA ARG A 427 -1.18 -23.53 37.14
C ARG A 427 -2.21 -23.73 38.24
N VAL A 428 -2.52 -24.97 38.55
CA VAL A 428 -3.53 -25.33 39.54
C VAL A 428 -3.00 -25.05 40.95
N ASP A 429 -3.88 -24.61 41.86
CA ASP A 429 -3.50 -24.37 43.24
C ASP A 429 -2.95 -25.64 43.89
N GLN A 430 -1.94 -25.51 44.76
CA GLN A 430 -1.30 -26.66 45.38
C GLN A 430 -2.27 -27.50 46.22
N GLN A 431 -3.26 -26.86 46.86
CA GLN A 431 -4.27 -27.54 47.65
C GLN A 431 -5.20 -28.38 46.76
N ASP A 432 -5.68 -27.80 45.66
CA ASP A 432 -6.53 -28.51 44.69
C ASP A 432 -5.80 -29.72 44.09
N LEU A 433 -4.51 -29.53 43.74
CA LEU A 433 -3.67 -30.62 43.23
C LEU A 433 -3.44 -31.71 44.29
N TYR A 434 -3.21 -31.33 45.54
CA TYR A 434 -3.05 -32.26 46.66
C TYR A 434 -4.33 -33.07 46.89
N GLU A 435 -5.49 -32.42 46.92
CA GLU A 435 -6.79 -33.09 47.12
C GLU A 435 -7.09 -34.06 45.98
N ARG A 436 -6.82 -33.66 44.72
CA ARG A 436 -6.93 -34.55 43.56
C ARG A 436 -5.97 -35.74 43.64
N ALA A 437 -4.71 -35.47 43.94
CA ALA A 437 -3.67 -36.50 44.07
C ALA A 437 -4.03 -37.53 45.15
N LYS A 438 -4.51 -37.06 46.31
CA LYS A 438 -4.96 -37.92 47.41
C LYS A 438 -6.16 -38.76 47.02
N ALA A 439 -7.14 -38.19 46.32
CA ALA A 439 -8.31 -38.93 45.84
C ALA A 439 -7.92 -40.02 44.82
N ALA A 440 -7.05 -39.69 43.86
CA ALA A 440 -6.59 -40.63 42.85
C ALA A 440 -5.74 -41.77 43.43
N LEU A 441 -4.85 -41.47 44.38
CA LEU A 441 -4.02 -42.49 45.04
C LEU A 441 -4.82 -43.44 45.94
N ASN A 442 -5.95 -42.98 46.50
CA ASN A 442 -6.85 -43.80 47.30
C ASN A 442 -7.93 -44.52 46.47
N SER A 443 -8.01 -44.26 45.17
CA SER A 443 -8.94 -44.94 44.26
C SER A 443 -8.52 -46.40 44.05
N PRO A 444 -9.47 -47.35 43.95
CA PRO A 444 -9.15 -48.75 43.62
C PRO A 444 -8.36 -48.92 42.32
N SER A 445 -8.57 -48.02 41.35
CA SER A 445 -7.88 -48.02 40.05
C SER A 445 -6.50 -47.32 40.10
N GLY A 446 -6.20 -46.59 41.17
CA GLY A 446 -4.99 -45.78 41.29
C GLY A 446 -4.90 -44.65 40.26
N VAL A 447 -3.66 -44.28 39.89
CA VAL A 447 -3.37 -43.29 38.84
C VAL A 447 -3.28 -44.03 37.51
N ASP A 448 -4.32 -43.91 36.69
CA ASP A 448 -4.47 -44.58 35.39
C ASP A 448 -4.79 -43.58 34.25
N THR A 449 -5.19 -44.08 33.09
CA THR A 449 -5.55 -43.25 31.93
C THR A 449 -6.71 -42.28 32.21
N ASN A 450 -7.58 -42.55 33.19
CA ASN A 450 -8.65 -41.62 33.55
C ASN A 450 -8.09 -40.32 34.14
N GLU A 451 -6.94 -40.36 34.83
CA GLU A 451 -6.26 -39.15 35.31
C GLU A 451 -5.69 -38.34 34.14
N VAL A 452 -5.13 -38.99 33.13
CA VAL A 452 -4.66 -38.32 31.91
C VAL A 452 -5.82 -37.62 31.20
N ASP A 453 -6.97 -38.27 31.09
CA ASP A 453 -8.15 -37.70 30.45
C ASP A 453 -8.80 -36.60 31.29
N TYR A 454 -8.80 -36.72 32.62
CA TYR A 454 -9.19 -35.64 33.52
C TYR A 454 -8.36 -34.38 33.25
N TRP A 455 -7.03 -34.47 33.31
CA TRP A 455 -6.16 -33.31 33.07
C TRP A 455 -6.24 -32.80 31.64
N HIS A 456 -6.42 -33.69 30.66
CA HIS A 456 -6.58 -33.28 29.27
C HIS A 456 -7.86 -32.45 29.07
N ASN A 457 -8.96 -32.84 29.71
CA ASN A 457 -10.27 -32.21 29.57
C ASN A 457 -10.52 -31.05 30.53
N LEU A 458 -9.74 -30.92 31.61
CA LEU A 458 -9.84 -29.80 32.54
C LEU A 458 -9.64 -28.46 31.82
N GLU A 459 -10.61 -27.55 31.95
CA GLU A 459 -10.52 -26.18 31.41
C GLU A 459 -10.09 -25.21 32.51
N LEU A 460 -8.94 -24.56 32.32
CA LEU A 460 -8.44 -23.53 33.21
C LEU A 460 -8.83 -22.15 32.71
N LYS A 461 -8.90 -21.18 33.63
CA LYS A 461 -9.07 -19.77 33.28
C LYS A 461 -7.96 -19.31 32.32
N PRO A 462 -8.27 -18.43 31.36
CA PRO A 462 -7.27 -17.77 30.51
C PRO A 462 -6.11 -17.18 31.31
N ILE A 463 -4.90 -17.21 30.74
CA ILE A 463 -3.72 -16.54 31.33
C ILE A 463 -3.84 -15.00 31.29
N ALA A 464 -4.70 -14.48 30.41
CA ALA A 464 -5.02 -13.07 30.28
C ALA A 464 -6.49 -12.89 29.85
N ASN A 465 -7.10 -11.75 30.19
CA ASN A 465 -8.48 -11.43 29.83
C ASN A 465 -8.48 -10.36 28.74
N HIS A 466 -8.29 -10.77 27.50
CA HIS A 466 -8.31 -9.87 26.35
C HIS A 466 -9.72 -9.45 25.95
N ILE A 467 -9.84 -8.30 25.31
CA ILE A 467 -11.08 -7.79 24.74
C ILE A 467 -10.87 -7.51 23.26
N GLY A 468 -11.89 -7.76 22.44
CA GLY A 468 -11.86 -7.36 21.05
C GLY A 468 -13.25 -7.36 20.42
N SER A 469 -13.35 -6.80 19.23
CA SER A 469 -14.58 -6.84 18.44
C SER A 469 -14.29 -6.83 16.95
N VAL A 470 -15.19 -7.43 16.19
CA VAL A 470 -15.25 -7.33 14.73
C VAL A 470 -16.59 -6.70 14.37
N SER A 471 -16.56 -5.61 13.62
CA SER A 471 -17.77 -4.86 13.26
C SER A 471 -17.79 -4.53 11.78
N ARG A 472 -18.97 -4.65 11.15
CA ARG A 472 -19.18 -4.18 9.79
C ARG A 472 -19.28 -2.65 9.80
N VAL A 473 -18.39 -1.98 9.10
CA VAL A 473 -18.29 -0.50 9.05
C VAL A 473 -18.74 0.10 7.72
N THR A 474 -18.72 -0.67 6.63
CA THR A 474 -19.25 -0.22 5.34
C THR A 474 -20.05 -1.32 4.66
N SER A 475 -21.04 -0.93 3.84
CA SER A 475 -21.77 -1.83 2.96
C SER A 475 -22.23 -1.08 1.72
N GLY A 476 -22.11 -1.68 0.54
CA GLY A 476 -22.49 -1.02 -0.72
C GLY A 476 -22.64 -1.97 -1.89
N ASN A 477 -23.48 -1.60 -2.85
CA ASN A 477 -23.74 -2.39 -4.05
C ASN A 477 -22.54 -2.38 -4.99
N LEU A 478 -22.37 -3.45 -5.76
CA LEU A 478 -21.44 -3.53 -6.87
C LEU A 478 -22.21 -3.81 -8.17
N TYR A 479 -22.26 -2.79 -9.02
CA TYR A 479 -22.93 -2.83 -10.31
C TYR A 479 -22.03 -2.26 -11.39
N HIS A 480 -21.99 -2.91 -12.55
CA HIS A 480 -21.28 -2.44 -13.72
C HIS A 480 -22.21 -2.46 -14.95
N PRO A 481 -22.20 -1.40 -15.78
CA PRO A 481 -23.16 -1.27 -16.89
C PRO A 481 -22.95 -2.31 -18.00
N GLY A 482 -21.72 -2.76 -18.20
CA GLY A 482 -21.41 -3.86 -19.12
C GLY A 482 -21.49 -5.21 -18.41
N LYS A 483 -22.19 -6.18 -19.00
CA LYS A 483 -22.32 -7.55 -18.46
C LYS A 483 -21.18 -8.49 -18.83
N ASN A 484 -20.33 -8.13 -19.79
CA ASN A 484 -19.20 -8.96 -20.20
C ASN A 484 -18.06 -8.84 -19.16
N PRO A 485 -17.68 -9.92 -18.45
CA PRO A 485 -16.59 -9.89 -17.48
C PRO A 485 -15.28 -9.38 -18.07
N LYS A 486 -15.00 -9.68 -19.35
CA LYS A 486 -13.80 -9.19 -20.05
C LYS A 486 -13.74 -7.67 -20.20
N GLY A 487 -14.85 -6.96 -20.01
CA GLY A 487 -14.91 -5.49 -19.94
C GLY A 487 -14.63 -4.92 -18.54
N MET A 488 -14.36 -5.77 -17.55
CA MET A 488 -14.18 -5.41 -16.13
C MET A 488 -12.73 -5.63 -15.67
N GLY A 489 -11.75 -5.21 -16.47
CA GLY A 489 -10.33 -5.39 -16.16
C GLY A 489 -9.73 -4.38 -15.19
N ALA A 490 -10.43 -3.29 -14.87
CA ALA A 490 -9.84 -2.15 -14.17
C ALA A 490 -9.60 -2.33 -12.65
N LEU A 491 -10.04 -3.43 -12.03
CA LEU A 491 -9.71 -3.77 -10.63
C LEU A 491 -8.97 -5.09 -10.60
N LYS A 492 -7.74 -5.11 -10.11
CA LYS A 492 -6.90 -6.31 -10.07
C LYS A 492 -6.29 -6.59 -8.70
N PHE A 493 -6.31 -7.86 -8.31
CA PHE A 493 -5.71 -8.37 -7.07
C PHE A 493 -4.67 -9.46 -7.36
N PRO A 494 -3.70 -9.69 -6.46
CA PRO A 494 -2.72 -10.76 -6.63
C PRO A 494 -3.40 -12.13 -6.68
N GLU A 495 -3.04 -12.92 -7.69
CA GLU A 495 -3.43 -14.32 -7.76
C GLU A 495 -2.58 -15.14 -6.75
N LEU A 496 -3.20 -16.13 -6.11
CA LEU A 496 -2.64 -16.87 -4.97
C LEU A 496 -1.31 -17.55 -5.29
N THR A 497 -1.12 -18.10 -6.49
CA THR A 497 0.14 -18.74 -6.92
C THR A 497 1.24 -17.74 -7.27
N GLY A 498 0.98 -16.43 -7.17
CA GLY A 498 1.93 -15.36 -7.43
C GLY A 498 2.35 -15.27 -8.90
N GLN A 499 1.48 -15.69 -9.83
CA GLN A 499 1.73 -15.59 -11.28
C GLN A 499 1.50 -14.19 -11.84
N GLY A 500 0.75 -13.36 -11.12
CA GLY A 500 0.45 -11.98 -11.48
C GLY A 500 -0.80 -11.52 -10.73
N CYS A 501 -1.54 -10.60 -11.34
CA CYS A 501 -2.76 -10.04 -10.77
C CYS A 501 -3.97 -10.40 -11.65
N GLU A 502 -5.04 -10.87 -11.03
CA GLU A 502 -6.31 -11.27 -11.63
C GLU A 502 -7.35 -10.16 -11.48
N SER A 503 -8.20 -10.00 -12.49
CA SER A 503 -9.27 -9.00 -12.52
C SER A 503 -10.47 -9.48 -11.73
N PHE A 504 -11.04 -8.58 -10.93
CA PHE A 504 -12.25 -8.88 -10.18
C PHE A 504 -13.50 -8.45 -10.97
N PRO A 505 -14.38 -9.39 -11.37
CA PRO A 505 -15.63 -9.05 -12.06
C PRO A 505 -16.60 -8.37 -11.09
N ILE A 506 -16.93 -7.11 -11.35
CA ILE A 506 -17.78 -6.29 -10.47
C ILE A 506 -19.23 -6.81 -10.43
N ILE A 507 -19.75 -7.30 -11.54
CA ILE A 507 -21.13 -7.81 -11.67
C ILE A 507 -21.13 -9.18 -12.35
N GLU A 508 -22.12 -10.01 -12.03
CA GLU A 508 -22.34 -11.29 -12.71
C GLU A 508 -23.18 -11.11 -14.00
N PRO A 509 -22.91 -11.89 -15.06
CA PRO A 509 -23.72 -11.89 -16.29
C PRO A 509 -25.22 -12.13 -16.05
N GLU A 510 -25.55 -12.92 -15.04
CA GLU A 510 -26.91 -13.35 -14.66
C GLU A 510 -27.72 -12.25 -13.96
N TYR A 511 -27.12 -11.11 -13.58
CA TYR A 511 -27.88 -10.02 -12.96
C TYR A 511 -28.83 -9.35 -13.97
N GLU A 512 -30.13 -9.38 -13.70
CA GLU A 512 -31.18 -8.76 -14.55
C GLU A 512 -31.87 -7.55 -13.91
N GLY A 513 -31.41 -7.11 -12.74
CA GLY A 513 -31.97 -5.96 -12.05
C GLY A 513 -31.62 -4.60 -12.68
N PRO A 514 -32.19 -3.50 -12.16
CA PRO A 514 -31.94 -2.15 -12.64
C PRO A 514 -30.50 -1.70 -12.37
N ALA A 515 -30.09 -0.58 -12.97
CA ALA A 515 -28.81 0.03 -12.63
C ALA A 515 -28.78 0.45 -11.15
N MET A 516 -27.67 0.17 -10.47
CA MET A 516 -27.50 0.47 -9.05
C MET A 516 -26.38 1.47 -8.85
N LYS A 517 -26.66 2.54 -8.11
CA LYS A 517 -25.61 3.48 -7.67
C LYS A 517 -24.61 2.78 -6.76
N CYS A 518 -23.32 3.02 -7.01
CA CYS A 518 -22.21 2.47 -6.25
C CYS A 518 -21.34 3.60 -5.71
N ASP A 519 -21.01 3.52 -4.42
CA ASP A 519 -19.91 4.25 -3.78
C ASP A 519 -19.36 3.34 -2.69
N THR A 520 -18.66 2.31 -3.14
CA THR A 520 -18.51 1.06 -2.41
C THR A 520 -17.04 0.75 -2.18
N VAL A 521 -16.67 0.50 -0.93
CA VAL A 521 -15.30 0.06 -0.58
C VAL A 521 -15.10 -1.37 -1.07
N VAL A 522 -14.10 -1.59 -1.93
CA VAL A 522 -13.78 -2.90 -2.52
C VAL A 522 -12.49 -3.50 -1.99
N PHE A 523 -11.62 -2.67 -1.39
CA PHE A 523 -10.39 -3.10 -0.74
C PHE A 523 -9.96 -2.06 0.28
N GLY A 524 -9.27 -2.49 1.33
CA GLY A 524 -8.56 -1.58 2.21
C GLY A 524 -7.42 -2.28 2.92
N SER A 525 -6.40 -1.51 3.24
CA SER A 525 -5.24 -1.95 4.01
C SER A 525 -4.72 -0.80 4.86
N TYR A 526 -3.99 -1.14 5.92
CA TYR A 526 -3.17 -0.18 6.61
C TYR A 526 -1.89 0.03 5.81
N ILE A 527 -1.69 1.28 5.39
CA ILE A 527 -0.41 1.74 4.87
C ILE A 527 0.20 2.54 6.01
N GLU A 528 1.25 1.94 6.61
CA GLU A 528 1.78 2.36 7.91
C GLU A 528 0.69 2.23 8.99
N ASP A 529 0.26 3.33 9.61
CA ASP A 529 -0.81 3.34 10.61
C ASP A 529 -2.10 4.01 10.11
N SER A 530 -2.18 4.36 8.84
CA SER A 530 -3.39 4.92 8.23
C SER A 530 -4.17 3.84 7.49
N LEU A 531 -5.44 3.66 7.85
CA LEU A 531 -6.37 2.90 7.01
C LEU A 531 -6.58 3.65 5.70
N LYS A 532 -6.31 2.99 4.58
CA LYS A 532 -6.52 3.50 3.23
C LYS A 532 -7.44 2.53 2.48
N VAL A 533 -8.31 3.05 1.62
CA VAL A 533 -9.30 2.25 0.90
C VAL A 533 -9.32 2.52 -0.60
N ILE A 534 -9.69 1.50 -1.37
CA ILE A 534 -10.08 1.60 -2.77
C ILE A 534 -11.60 1.55 -2.85
N LYS A 535 -12.19 2.47 -3.59
CA LYS A 535 -13.63 2.56 -3.79
C LYS A 535 -14.01 2.44 -5.25
N TYR A 536 -15.04 1.65 -5.50
CA TYR A 536 -15.72 1.55 -6.78
C TYR A 536 -16.91 2.51 -6.79
N PHE A 537 -16.99 3.31 -7.85
CA PHE A 537 -18.00 4.34 -8.04
C PHE A 537 -18.75 4.12 -9.35
N TYR A 538 -20.08 4.25 -9.28
CA TYR A 538 -20.95 4.28 -10.44
C TYR A 538 -22.20 5.10 -10.13
N ASP A 539 -22.51 6.08 -10.99
CA ASP A 539 -23.73 6.87 -10.91
C ASP A 539 -24.22 7.15 -12.34
N GLU A 540 -25.45 6.77 -12.66
CA GLU A 540 -26.03 6.96 -13.99
C GLU A 540 -26.65 8.34 -14.18
N ARG A 541 -26.81 9.11 -13.10
CA ARG A 541 -27.48 10.40 -13.15
C ARG A 541 -26.68 11.37 -14.00
N LYS A 542 -27.35 11.96 -14.98
CA LYS A 542 -26.81 13.03 -15.81
C LYS A 542 -27.67 14.26 -15.69
N PHE A 543 -27.07 15.43 -15.86
CA PHE A 543 -27.75 16.72 -15.79
C PHE A 543 -27.28 17.66 -16.90
N THR A 544 -28.12 18.65 -17.23
CA THR A 544 -27.73 19.74 -18.14
C THR A 544 -27.03 20.81 -17.31
N LYS A 545 -25.76 21.07 -17.62
CA LYS A 545 -25.01 22.16 -16.98
C LYS A 545 -25.55 23.50 -17.46
N GLN A 546 -25.86 24.40 -16.52
CA GLN A 546 -26.35 25.73 -16.87
C GLN A 546 -25.27 26.52 -17.60
N GLU A 547 -25.70 27.32 -18.58
CA GLU A 547 -24.83 28.27 -19.27
C GLU A 547 -24.25 29.27 -18.26
N GLN A 548 -22.93 29.45 -18.30
CA GLN A 548 -22.26 30.51 -17.56
C GLN A 548 -21.88 31.59 -18.55
N SER A 549 -22.52 32.74 -18.46
CA SER A 549 -22.35 33.82 -19.43
C SER A 549 -22.29 35.17 -18.73
N THR A 550 -21.34 35.98 -19.16
CA THR A 550 -21.30 37.43 -18.89
C THR A 550 -21.82 38.23 -20.07
N PHE A 551 -22.33 37.57 -21.12
CA PHE A 551 -22.85 38.25 -22.29
C PHE A 551 -24.05 39.11 -21.91
N GLU A 552 -24.08 40.30 -22.49
CA GLU A 552 -25.14 41.30 -22.35
C GLU A 552 -25.91 41.39 -23.66
N ASP A 553 -27.09 42.02 -23.65
CA ASP A 553 -27.90 42.22 -24.86
C ASP A 553 -27.16 43.02 -25.93
N ILE A 554 -26.28 43.95 -25.52
CA ILE A 554 -25.49 44.82 -26.40
C ILE A 554 -24.01 44.73 -26.02
N MET A 555 -23.22 44.03 -26.84
CA MET A 555 -21.77 43.85 -26.64
C MET A 555 -21.00 44.63 -27.71
N ILE A 556 -20.54 45.85 -27.41
CA ILE A 556 -19.84 46.71 -28.38
C ILE A 556 -18.35 46.88 -27.99
N VAL A 557 -18.08 47.52 -26.86
CA VAL A 557 -16.72 47.69 -26.29
C VAL A 557 -16.72 47.15 -24.86
N GLY A 558 -15.76 46.28 -24.54
CA GLY A 558 -15.75 45.54 -23.28
C GLY A 558 -15.12 44.16 -23.44
N SER A 559 -15.30 43.29 -22.43
CA SER A 559 -14.83 41.92 -22.47
C SER A 559 -15.89 41.01 -21.88
N TRP A 560 -16.23 39.94 -22.60
CA TRP A 560 -17.29 39.02 -22.23
C TRP A 560 -16.86 37.57 -22.47
N ASP A 561 -17.21 36.73 -21.51
CA ASP A 561 -17.01 35.29 -21.50
C ASP A 561 -18.34 34.55 -21.49
N LYS A 562 -18.42 33.48 -22.28
CA LYS A 562 -19.56 32.56 -22.29
C LYS A 562 -19.07 31.12 -22.40
N THR A 563 -19.50 30.29 -21.47
CA THR A 563 -19.30 28.83 -21.50
C THR A 563 -20.65 28.15 -21.69
N THR A 564 -20.83 27.55 -22.86
CA THR A 564 -22.00 26.72 -23.15
C THR A 564 -21.63 25.25 -23.15
N THR A 565 -22.52 24.45 -22.57
CA THR A 565 -22.42 23.00 -22.57
C THR A 565 -23.54 22.43 -23.42
N THR A 566 -23.21 21.53 -24.34
CA THR A 566 -24.20 20.79 -25.14
C THR A 566 -24.13 19.31 -24.76
N GLY A 567 -25.30 18.72 -24.51
CA GLY A 567 -25.42 17.32 -24.10
C GLY A 567 -25.59 17.13 -22.59
N LEU A 568 -25.56 15.87 -22.16
CA LEU A 568 -25.77 15.49 -20.78
C LEU A 568 -24.42 15.37 -20.06
N THR A 569 -24.27 16.02 -18.91
CA THR A 569 -23.06 15.96 -18.08
C THR A 569 -23.20 14.87 -17.03
N GLY A 570 -22.20 14.02 -16.88
CA GLY A 570 -22.12 12.99 -15.84
C GLY A 570 -20.72 12.94 -15.21
N LEU A 571 -20.62 12.31 -14.04
CA LEU A 571 -19.32 12.10 -13.39
C LEU A 571 -18.61 10.90 -14.03
N MET A 572 -17.42 11.13 -14.55
CA MET A 572 -16.58 10.10 -15.14
C MET A 572 -15.57 9.54 -14.14
N GLY A 573 -15.22 8.28 -14.35
CA GLY A 573 -14.25 7.54 -13.53
C GLY A 573 -14.91 6.58 -12.55
N LYS A 574 -14.46 5.31 -12.58
CA LYS A 574 -15.08 4.21 -11.81
C LYS A 574 -14.33 3.89 -10.53
N PHE A 575 -13.10 4.36 -10.37
CA PHE A 575 -12.29 4.06 -9.20
C PHE A 575 -11.64 5.33 -8.64
N TYR A 576 -11.67 5.41 -7.32
CA TYR A 576 -10.92 6.39 -6.55
C TYR A 576 -10.45 5.73 -5.25
N THR A 577 -9.49 6.35 -4.58
CA THR A 577 -8.87 5.81 -3.36
C THR A 577 -8.83 6.90 -2.29
N SER A 578 -8.47 6.53 -1.06
CA SER A 578 -8.20 7.51 0.00
C SER A 578 -7.17 8.57 -0.37
N ASP A 579 -6.28 8.28 -1.32
CA ASP A 579 -5.16 9.16 -1.70
C ASP A 579 -5.36 9.84 -3.06
N PHE A 580 -6.19 9.27 -3.94
CA PHE A 580 -6.34 9.72 -5.32
C PHE A 580 -7.81 9.72 -5.76
N ASP A 581 -8.29 10.87 -6.23
CA ASP A 581 -9.60 11.02 -6.85
C ASP A 581 -9.48 11.92 -8.09
N ASP A 582 -9.39 11.30 -9.26
CA ASP A 582 -9.34 11.99 -10.54
C ASP A 582 -10.71 11.99 -11.25
N ARG A 583 -11.80 11.65 -10.53
CA ARG A 583 -13.14 11.71 -11.11
C ARG A 583 -13.49 13.15 -11.43
N GLN A 584 -14.11 13.36 -12.59
CA GLN A 584 -14.53 14.70 -12.99
C GLN A 584 -15.82 14.67 -13.81
N GLU A 585 -16.55 15.78 -13.72
CA GLU A 585 -17.73 16.00 -14.54
C GLU A 585 -17.28 16.25 -15.97
N SER A 586 -17.79 15.45 -16.90
CA SER A 586 -17.54 15.68 -18.32
C SER A 586 -18.85 15.85 -19.06
N PRO A 587 -19.04 17.00 -19.74
CA PRO A 587 -20.08 17.13 -20.74
C PRO A 587 -19.67 16.51 -22.09
N ASP A 588 -20.64 16.34 -22.99
CA ASP A 588 -20.40 15.83 -24.34
C ASP A 588 -19.62 16.84 -25.21
N VAL A 589 -20.01 18.12 -25.13
CA VAL A 589 -19.32 19.25 -25.80
C VAL A 589 -19.31 20.47 -24.88
N THR A 590 -18.14 21.08 -24.71
CA THR A 590 -17.99 22.40 -24.08
C THR A 590 -17.50 23.40 -25.12
N THR A 591 -18.18 24.54 -25.24
CA THR A 591 -17.73 25.67 -26.05
C THR A 591 -17.55 26.87 -25.13
N TYR A 592 -16.31 27.33 -25.02
CA TYR A 592 -15.95 28.58 -24.36
C TYR A 592 -15.74 29.65 -25.42
N THR A 593 -16.41 30.78 -25.30
CA THR A 593 -16.29 31.94 -26.20
C THR A 593 -15.87 33.15 -25.37
N HIS A 594 -14.78 33.79 -25.77
CA HIS A 594 -14.31 35.06 -25.23
C HIS A 594 -14.39 36.13 -26.32
N ILE A 595 -15.02 37.26 -26.02
CA ILE A 595 -15.13 38.41 -26.93
C ILE A 595 -14.46 39.61 -26.26
N GLU A 596 -13.48 40.20 -26.94
CA GLU A 596 -12.88 41.48 -26.55
C GLU A 596 -13.25 42.54 -27.58
N GLY A 597 -14.05 43.53 -27.16
CA GLY A 597 -14.47 44.66 -27.97
C GLY A 597 -13.59 45.89 -27.76
N ARG A 598 -13.08 46.49 -28.85
CA ARG A 598 -12.27 47.72 -28.80
C ARG A 598 -12.81 48.79 -29.74
N ASP A 599 -12.93 50.02 -29.26
CA ASP A 599 -13.37 51.18 -30.05
C ASP A 599 -12.29 51.57 -31.08
N LEU A 600 -12.72 51.84 -32.32
CA LEU A 600 -11.87 52.35 -33.39
C LEU A 600 -12.16 53.82 -33.73
N GLY A 601 -13.18 54.42 -33.13
CA GLY A 601 -13.66 55.75 -33.41
C GLY A 601 -14.56 55.85 -34.64
N TYR A 602 -14.81 57.09 -35.07
CA TYR A 602 -15.63 57.36 -36.25
C TYR A 602 -14.82 57.18 -37.53
N GLY A 603 -15.45 56.59 -38.55
CA GLY A 603 -14.93 56.63 -39.92
C GLY A 603 -15.09 58.02 -40.53
N ASN A 604 -14.57 58.18 -41.75
CA ASN A 604 -14.76 59.42 -42.49
C ASN A 604 -16.26 59.65 -42.78
N PRO A 605 -16.77 60.90 -42.70
CA PRO A 605 -18.14 61.18 -43.12
C PRO A 605 -18.38 60.81 -44.59
N ALA A 606 -19.52 60.16 -44.86
CA ALA A 606 -19.97 59.77 -46.17
C ALA A 606 -20.91 60.84 -46.74
N TYR A 607 -20.45 61.53 -47.78
CA TYR A 607 -21.24 62.50 -48.52
C TYR A 607 -21.85 61.81 -49.73
N GLN A 608 -23.14 61.51 -49.68
CA GLN A 608 -23.92 61.06 -50.82
C GLN A 608 -24.46 62.28 -51.56
N THR A 609 -23.93 62.56 -52.74
CA THR A 609 -24.46 63.63 -53.58
C THR A 609 -25.85 63.29 -54.12
N PRO A 610 -26.66 64.29 -54.49
CA PRO A 610 -27.97 64.04 -55.05
C PRO A 610 -27.90 63.26 -56.39
N PRO A 611 -28.83 62.34 -56.66
CA PRO A 611 -28.99 61.72 -57.98
C PRO A 611 -29.26 62.75 -59.10
N LEU A 612 -29.01 62.40 -60.37
CA LEU A 612 -28.93 63.30 -61.56
C LEU A 612 -30.22 64.06 -61.96
N LEU A 613 -31.27 63.98 -61.17
CA LEU A 613 -32.45 64.85 -61.33
C LEU A 613 -32.92 65.43 -60.00
N PHE A 614 -32.42 64.92 -58.88
CA PHE A 614 -32.92 65.21 -57.55
C PHE A 614 -32.07 66.26 -56.86
N MET A 615 -32.68 67.11 -56.03
CA MET A 615 -31.96 68.15 -55.30
C MET A 615 -31.28 67.65 -54.03
N ASP A 616 -31.76 66.55 -53.45
CA ASP A 616 -31.42 66.12 -52.10
C ASP A 616 -30.43 64.94 -52.09
N GLY A 617 -29.37 65.08 -51.29
CA GLY A 617 -28.41 64.04 -50.94
C GLY A 617 -28.44 63.74 -49.45
N SER A 618 -27.43 63.03 -48.96
CA SER A 618 -27.28 62.75 -47.52
C SER A 618 -25.84 62.80 -47.06
N LEU A 619 -25.65 63.16 -45.80
CA LEU A 619 -24.38 63.10 -45.09
C LEU A 619 -24.57 62.25 -43.85
N SER A 620 -23.80 61.17 -43.74
CA SER A 620 -23.85 60.26 -42.59
C SER A 620 -22.43 59.83 -42.19
N ARG A 621 -22.30 59.21 -41.02
CA ARG A 621 -21.07 58.54 -40.59
C ARG A 621 -21.42 57.36 -39.70
N SER A 622 -20.45 56.50 -39.47
CA SER A 622 -20.58 55.37 -38.53
C SER A 622 -19.40 55.37 -37.56
N ARG A 623 -19.64 54.90 -36.33
CA ARG A 623 -18.58 54.59 -35.35
C ARG A 623 -18.24 53.11 -35.43
N TYR A 624 -16.96 52.80 -35.53
CA TYR A 624 -16.47 51.45 -35.72
C TYR A 624 -15.85 50.89 -34.44
N TYR A 625 -15.83 49.57 -34.34
CA TYR A 625 -15.18 48.83 -33.27
C TYR A 625 -14.70 47.48 -33.81
N THR A 626 -13.75 46.84 -33.13
CA THR A 626 -13.38 45.45 -33.41
C THR A 626 -13.89 44.52 -32.34
N HIS A 627 -14.26 43.31 -32.72
CA HIS A 627 -14.38 42.18 -31.81
C HIS A 627 -13.28 41.17 -32.10
N LYS A 628 -12.43 40.93 -31.10
CA LYS A 628 -11.53 39.78 -31.08
C LYS A 628 -12.24 38.64 -30.37
N ILE A 629 -12.63 37.62 -31.12
CA ILE A 629 -13.42 36.49 -30.66
C ILE A 629 -12.50 35.28 -30.59
N LYS A 630 -12.37 34.66 -29.41
CA LYS A 630 -11.70 33.38 -29.24
C LYS A 630 -12.72 32.33 -28.85
N THR A 631 -12.81 31.26 -29.61
CA THR A 631 -13.70 30.14 -29.30
C THR A 631 -12.88 28.88 -29.10
N LYS A 632 -13.08 28.19 -27.98
CA LYS A 632 -12.49 26.89 -27.67
C LYS A 632 -13.60 25.87 -27.51
N THR A 633 -13.67 24.93 -28.43
CA THR A 633 -14.63 23.83 -28.43
C THR A 633 -13.92 22.52 -28.14
N THR A 634 -14.32 21.83 -27.08
CA THR A 634 -13.80 20.51 -26.71
C THR A 634 -14.92 19.48 -26.78
N SER A 635 -14.68 18.35 -27.43
CA SER A 635 -15.68 17.30 -27.67
C SER A 635 -15.12 15.91 -27.37
N GLN A 636 -16.02 14.99 -26.99
CA GLN A 636 -15.72 13.57 -26.78
C GLN A 636 -14.60 13.33 -25.77
N TYR A 637 -14.78 13.84 -24.55
CA TYR A 637 -13.89 13.51 -23.45
C TYR A 637 -14.28 12.15 -22.85
N SER A 638 -13.28 11.32 -22.56
CA SER A 638 -13.46 10.07 -21.82
C SER A 638 -12.32 9.87 -20.82
N LEU A 639 -12.62 9.17 -19.74
CA LEU A 639 -11.68 8.93 -18.66
C LEU A 639 -11.76 7.47 -18.23
N GLN A 640 -10.60 6.87 -18.04
CA GLN A 640 -10.45 5.53 -17.49
C GLN A 640 -9.45 5.54 -16.35
N ASN A 641 -9.82 4.84 -15.28
CA ASN A 641 -8.98 4.62 -14.12
C ASN A 641 -9.05 3.15 -13.72
N ALA A 642 -7.90 2.63 -13.31
CA ALA A 642 -7.72 1.25 -12.91
C ALA A 642 -6.84 1.17 -11.66
N VAL A 643 -7.07 0.16 -10.83
CA VAL A 643 -6.33 -0.07 -9.60
C VAL A 643 -5.81 -1.50 -9.56
N CYS A 644 -4.54 -1.66 -9.20
CA CYS A 644 -3.88 -2.95 -9.05
C CYS A 644 -3.19 -3.03 -7.69
N VAL A 645 -3.57 -4.03 -6.89
CA VAL A 645 -2.74 -4.46 -5.76
C VAL A 645 -1.67 -5.41 -6.32
N PRO A 646 -0.36 -5.07 -6.19
CA PRO A 646 0.71 -5.79 -6.84
C PRO A 646 0.96 -7.18 -6.23
N ALA A 647 1.43 -8.12 -7.04
CA ALA A 647 1.90 -9.41 -6.58
C ALA A 647 3.03 -9.25 -5.54
N PHE A 648 3.04 -10.17 -4.58
CA PHE A 648 3.98 -10.18 -3.45
C PHE A 648 3.89 -9.00 -2.49
N ASN A 649 2.98 -8.04 -2.65
CA ASN A 649 2.76 -6.98 -1.67
C ASN A 649 1.29 -6.58 -1.55
N ARG A 650 0.73 -6.71 -0.35
CA ARG A 650 -0.69 -6.40 -0.08
C ARG A 650 -0.94 -5.05 0.61
N ASP A 651 0.10 -4.39 1.09
CA ASP A 651 0.03 -3.12 1.82
C ASP A 651 0.23 -1.93 0.86
N GLY A 652 -0.35 -1.96 -0.34
CA GLY A 652 -0.25 -0.86 -1.30
C GLY A 652 -0.91 -1.16 -2.64
N TRP A 653 -1.00 -0.15 -3.50
CA TRP A 653 -1.61 -0.26 -4.82
C TRP A 653 -1.09 0.74 -5.84
N LEU A 654 -1.17 0.34 -7.10
CA LEU A 654 -0.95 1.17 -8.28
C LEU A 654 -2.30 1.70 -8.78
N TYR A 655 -2.37 2.99 -9.05
CA TYR A 655 -3.52 3.69 -9.63
C TYR A 655 -3.14 4.19 -11.03
N ALA A 656 -3.67 3.56 -12.07
CA ALA A 656 -3.47 3.96 -13.45
C ALA A 656 -4.62 4.88 -13.89
N PHE A 657 -4.27 5.97 -14.55
CA PHE A 657 -5.21 6.95 -15.09
C PHE A 657 -4.87 7.20 -16.55
N GLN A 658 -5.89 7.26 -17.40
CA GLN A 658 -5.78 7.83 -18.72
C GLN A 658 -7.06 8.60 -19.06
N ASP A 659 -6.89 9.71 -19.77
CA ASP A 659 -7.97 10.44 -20.40
C ASP A 659 -7.77 10.50 -21.90
N TYR A 660 -8.86 10.75 -22.60
CA TYR A 660 -8.87 10.92 -24.04
C TYR A 660 -9.79 12.05 -24.39
N LEU A 661 -9.29 12.99 -25.19
CA LEU A 661 -10.02 14.08 -25.79
C LEU A 661 -10.11 13.86 -27.30
N GLY A 662 -11.33 13.62 -27.80
CA GLY A 662 -11.54 13.32 -29.22
C GLY A 662 -11.17 14.48 -30.14
N SER A 663 -11.61 15.70 -29.81
CA SER A 663 -11.16 16.89 -30.52
C SER A 663 -11.17 18.15 -29.67
N ARG A 664 -10.22 19.04 -29.98
CA ARG A 664 -10.17 20.42 -29.53
C ARG A 664 -10.10 21.31 -30.78
N ASN A 665 -11.08 22.20 -30.94
CA ASN A 665 -11.06 23.22 -31.97
C ASN A 665 -10.91 24.59 -31.30
N GLU A 666 -9.84 25.30 -31.62
CA GLU A 666 -9.59 26.66 -31.15
C GLU A 666 -9.64 27.61 -32.36
N THR A 667 -10.60 28.53 -32.36
CA THR A 667 -10.70 29.59 -33.36
C THR A 667 -10.39 30.93 -32.72
N GLU A 668 -9.64 31.76 -33.44
CA GLU A 668 -9.45 33.17 -33.11
C GLU A 668 -9.83 34.00 -34.34
N LYS A 669 -10.73 34.94 -34.15
CA LYS A 669 -11.26 35.79 -35.21
C LYS A 669 -11.21 37.25 -34.80
N LEU A 670 -10.73 38.12 -35.67
CA LEU A 670 -10.85 39.57 -35.51
C LEU A 670 -11.79 40.09 -36.58
N VAL A 671 -12.92 40.65 -36.16
CA VAL A 671 -13.89 41.30 -37.06
C VAL A 671 -14.03 42.77 -36.73
N LYS A 672 -14.23 43.59 -37.76
CA LYS A 672 -14.57 45.00 -37.67
C LYS A 672 -16.07 45.16 -37.90
N LEU A 673 -16.71 45.84 -36.96
CA LEU A 673 -18.13 46.14 -36.96
C LEU A 673 -18.32 47.66 -36.90
N GLY A 674 -19.53 48.13 -37.21
CA GLY A 674 -19.83 49.56 -37.20
C GLY A 674 -21.30 49.84 -36.95
N ILE A 675 -21.57 50.89 -36.20
CA ILE A 675 -22.90 51.39 -35.89
C ILE A 675 -23.06 52.75 -36.55
N PRO A 676 -24.11 52.97 -37.37
CA PRO A 676 -24.38 54.28 -37.95
C PRO A 676 -24.69 55.29 -36.82
N ASP A 677 -24.22 56.52 -36.98
CA ASP A 677 -24.62 57.62 -36.09
C ASP A 677 -26.12 57.90 -36.30
N PRO A 678 -26.94 57.97 -35.24
CA PRO A 678 -28.38 58.25 -35.35
C PRO A 678 -28.65 59.64 -35.92
N THR A 679 -27.65 60.54 -35.83
CA THR A 679 -27.67 61.83 -36.48
C THR A 679 -27.10 61.72 -37.89
N SER A 680 -27.93 62.03 -38.89
CA SER A 680 -27.51 62.24 -40.27
C SER A 680 -27.97 63.62 -40.74
N TYR A 681 -27.47 64.08 -41.88
CA TYR A 681 -27.87 65.35 -42.46
C TYR A 681 -28.31 65.19 -43.90
N ARG A 682 -29.14 66.12 -44.37
CA ARG A 682 -29.44 66.27 -45.79
C ARG A 682 -28.61 67.40 -46.36
N LEU A 683 -27.99 67.10 -47.49
CA LEU A 683 -27.34 68.10 -48.31
C LEU A 683 -28.18 68.35 -49.56
N TRP A 684 -27.97 69.49 -50.21
CA TRP A 684 -28.61 69.79 -51.48
C TRP A 684 -27.79 70.69 -52.38
N CYS A 685 -28.15 70.64 -53.65
CA CYS A 685 -27.75 71.59 -54.66
C CYS A 685 -28.92 71.81 -55.63
N TYR A 686 -28.82 72.82 -56.47
CA TYR A 686 -29.83 73.10 -57.48
C TYR A 686 -29.17 73.37 -58.83
N ASP A 687 -29.72 72.72 -59.85
CA ASP A 687 -29.36 72.91 -61.24
C ASP A 687 -30.61 72.73 -62.09
N ALA A 688 -30.89 73.68 -62.98
CA ALA A 688 -32.10 73.65 -63.81
C ALA A 688 -32.16 72.46 -64.81
N ILE A 689 -31.07 71.72 -65.00
CA ILE A 689 -30.96 70.58 -65.91
C ILE A 689 -30.78 69.27 -65.14
N PHE A 690 -29.93 69.25 -64.11
CA PHE A 690 -29.48 68.02 -63.43
C PHE A 690 -29.96 67.87 -61.97
N HIS A 691 -30.44 68.91 -61.29
CA HIS A 691 -30.82 68.81 -59.88
C HIS A 691 -31.99 69.76 -59.61
N TYR A 692 -33.16 69.44 -60.16
CA TYR A 692 -34.35 70.30 -60.14
C TYR A 692 -35.61 69.65 -59.55
N LEU A 693 -35.62 68.32 -59.37
CA LEU A 693 -36.71 67.57 -58.74
C LEU A 693 -36.46 67.40 -57.24
N GLY A 694 -37.47 67.63 -56.42
CA GLY A 694 -37.34 67.47 -54.97
C GLY A 694 -38.30 68.38 -54.19
N GLY A 695 -38.25 68.26 -52.87
CA GLY A 695 -39.10 69.01 -51.96
C GLY A 695 -39.22 68.31 -50.61
N GLY A 696 -38.36 68.68 -49.66
CA GLY A 696 -38.37 68.05 -48.33
C GLY A 696 -37.41 68.63 -47.30
N ILE A 697 -36.58 69.60 -47.69
CA ILE A 697 -35.63 70.29 -46.82
C ILE A 697 -35.74 71.82 -47.01
N PRO A 698 -35.21 72.62 -46.08
CA PRO A 698 -35.53 74.05 -46.02
C PRO A 698 -34.77 74.94 -47.02
N TYR A 699 -33.76 74.39 -47.72
CA TYR A 699 -32.98 75.03 -48.79
C TYR A 699 -32.37 76.39 -48.39
N ARG A 700 -31.70 76.46 -47.24
CA ARG A 700 -31.31 77.74 -46.59
C ARG A 700 -29.99 78.35 -47.05
N GLY A 701 -29.21 77.62 -47.84
CA GLY A 701 -27.86 78.01 -48.25
C GLY A 701 -27.79 79.27 -49.11
N GLU A 702 -26.85 80.16 -48.78
CA GLU A 702 -26.60 81.44 -49.47
C GLU A 702 -25.11 81.61 -49.81
N PRO A 703 -24.75 81.92 -51.08
CA PRO A 703 -25.65 82.16 -52.21
C PRO A 703 -26.36 80.89 -52.69
N ARG A 704 -27.60 81.03 -53.16
CA ARG A 704 -28.41 79.92 -53.67
C ARG A 704 -27.72 79.19 -54.83
N SER A 705 -27.72 77.86 -54.77
CA SER A 705 -27.20 76.97 -55.83
C SER A 705 -27.94 77.22 -57.16
N LYS A 706 -27.22 77.30 -58.29
CA LYS A 706 -27.80 77.61 -59.63
C LYS A 706 -27.35 76.66 -60.73
N ASP A 707 -26.10 76.21 -60.65
CA ASP A 707 -25.48 75.30 -61.62
C ASP A 707 -24.90 74.06 -60.92
N GLY A 708 -25.61 73.55 -59.91
CA GLY A 708 -25.21 72.41 -59.08
C GLY A 708 -24.20 72.76 -57.98
N THR A 709 -23.81 74.03 -57.87
CA THR A 709 -22.96 74.58 -56.80
C THR A 709 -23.45 75.98 -56.40
N PRO A 710 -23.24 76.42 -55.14
CA PRO A 710 -22.67 75.68 -54.01
C PRO A 710 -23.57 74.51 -53.54
N VAL A 711 -23.01 73.57 -52.77
CA VAL A 711 -23.70 72.44 -52.15
C VAL A 711 -23.76 72.67 -50.64
N TYR A 712 -24.94 72.61 -50.05
CA TYR A 712 -25.14 72.92 -48.63
C TYR A 712 -25.74 71.77 -47.85
N VAL A 713 -25.29 71.58 -46.61
CA VAL A 713 -25.98 70.79 -45.59
C VAL A 713 -26.87 71.72 -44.77
N ASP A 714 -28.16 71.45 -44.67
CA ASP A 714 -29.10 72.40 -44.05
C ASP A 714 -30.22 71.78 -43.19
N LYS A 715 -30.29 70.45 -43.11
CA LYS A 715 -31.24 69.73 -42.28
C LYS A 715 -30.56 68.57 -41.55
N MET A 716 -30.62 68.61 -40.22
CA MET A 716 -30.29 67.47 -39.35
C MET A 716 -31.49 66.53 -39.26
N ILE A 717 -31.24 65.23 -39.31
CA ILE A 717 -32.19 64.14 -39.10
C ILE A 717 -31.68 63.33 -37.92
N TYR A 718 -32.51 63.13 -36.90
CA TYR A 718 -32.21 62.30 -35.75
C TYR A 718 -33.18 61.11 -35.70
N SER A 719 -32.66 59.91 -35.89
CA SER A 719 -33.44 58.68 -35.96
C SER A 719 -32.75 57.56 -35.15
N PRO A 720 -32.81 57.61 -33.81
CA PRO A 720 -32.14 56.65 -32.95
C PRO A 720 -32.86 55.30 -32.89
N ASN A 721 -32.07 54.26 -32.64
CA ASN A 721 -32.46 52.91 -32.29
C ASN A 721 -31.66 52.45 -31.05
N GLU A 722 -31.97 51.27 -30.53
CA GLU A 722 -31.40 50.72 -29.29
C GLU A 722 -29.87 50.53 -29.30
N TYR A 723 -29.22 50.50 -30.47
CA TYR A 723 -27.77 50.33 -30.61
C TYR A 723 -27.02 51.66 -30.82
N ASN A 724 -27.74 52.76 -31.03
CA ASN A 724 -27.14 54.01 -31.47
C ASN A 724 -26.41 54.78 -30.36
N ASP A 725 -26.65 54.50 -29.08
CA ASP A 725 -26.00 55.20 -27.95
C ASP A 725 -24.46 55.22 -28.06
N TYR A 726 -23.86 54.16 -28.60
CA TYR A 726 -22.42 54.08 -28.83
C TYR A 726 -21.92 55.07 -29.90
N ALA A 727 -22.72 55.28 -30.95
CA ALA A 727 -22.38 56.12 -32.09
C ALA A 727 -22.99 57.52 -32.01
N ASP A 728 -23.86 57.82 -31.05
CA ASP A 728 -24.49 59.14 -30.92
C ASP A 728 -23.50 60.18 -30.38
N SER A 729 -23.26 61.23 -31.17
CA SER A 729 -22.53 62.43 -30.74
C SER A 729 -23.35 63.71 -30.91
N GLY A 730 -24.68 63.59 -31.03
CA GLY A 730 -25.56 64.72 -31.34
C GLY A 730 -25.18 65.40 -32.65
N ASN A 731 -25.11 66.74 -32.65
CA ASN A 731 -24.81 67.54 -33.84
C ASN A 731 -23.31 67.51 -34.21
N TRP A 732 -22.84 66.34 -34.63
CA TRP A 732 -21.43 66.07 -34.91
C TRP A 732 -20.87 66.81 -36.13
N PHE A 733 -21.72 67.26 -37.05
CA PHE A 733 -21.28 68.05 -38.19
C PHE A 733 -21.27 69.56 -37.88
N GLY A 734 -21.82 69.95 -36.72
CA GLY A 734 -21.83 71.34 -36.26
C GLY A 734 -22.83 72.23 -36.99
N LEU A 735 -23.91 71.68 -37.56
CA LEU A 735 -24.92 72.44 -38.29
C LEU A 735 -25.62 73.46 -37.33
N PRO A 736 -25.48 74.78 -37.54
CA PRO A 736 -26.13 75.77 -36.67
C PRO A 736 -27.66 75.65 -36.75
N SER A 737 -28.34 75.87 -35.63
CA SER A 737 -29.81 75.84 -35.58
C SER A 737 -30.41 76.84 -36.57
N GLY A 738 -31.17 76.33 -37.55
CA GLY A 738 -31.76 77.16 -38.61
C GLY A 738 -30.76 77.67 -39.67
N GLY A 739 -29.49 77.26 -39.65
CA GLY A 739 -28.47 77.65 -40.62
C GLY A 739 -28.10 76.54 -41.60
N PHE A 740 -26.94 76.70 -42.25
CA PHE A 740 -26.40 75.78 -43.26
C PHE A 740 -24.86 75.72 -43.18
N ILE A 741 -24.27 74.66 -43.72
CA ILE A 741 -22.83 74.50 -43.90
C ILE A 741 -22.53 74.26 -45.38
N ASP A 742 -21.56 74.99 -45.92
CA ASP A 742 -21.07 74.82 -47.29
C ASP A 742 -20.14 73.61 -47.39
N VAL A 743 -20.53 72.63 -48.21
CA VAL A 743 -19.76 71.41 -48.51
C VAL A 743 -19.36 71.33 -50.00
N THR A 744 -19.39 72.46 -50.71
CA THR A 744 -19.06 72.57 -52.14
C THR A 744 -17.65 72.07 -52.44
N GLY A 745 -16.69 72.32 -51.54
CA GLY A 745 -15.32 71.83 -51.71
C GLY A 745 -15.22 70.30 -51.82
N VAL A 746 -16.19 69.57 -51.25
CA VAL A 746 -16.24 68.11 -51.25
C VAL A 746 -17.17 67.60 -52.35
N CYS A 747 -18.41 68.09 -52.41
CA CYS A 747 -19.45 67.57 -53.30
C CYS A 747 -19.53 68.28 -54.67
N GLY A 748 -19.01 69.51 -54.77
CA GLY A 748 -19.05 70.36 -55.96
C GLY A 748 -18.50 69.71 -57.23
N PRO A 749 -17.38 68.97 -57.17
CA PRO A 749 -16.87 68.24 -58.33
C PRO A 749 -17.85 67.24 -58.95
N TYR A 750 -18.84 66.74 -58.22
CA TYR A 750 -19.79 65.72 -58.71
C TYR A 750 -21.19 66.27 -59.00
N THR A 751 -21.44 67.50 -58.55
CA THR A 751 -22.76 68.16 -58.60
C THR A 751 -22.79 69.35 -59.56
N SER A 752 -21.66 70.02 -59.80
CA SER A 752 -21.54 71.15 -60.73
C SER A 752 -21.88 70.77 -62.17
N ARG A 753 -22.76 71.52 -62.86
CA ARG A 753 -23.14 71.32 -64.29
C ARG A 753 -21.95 71.23 -65.25
N SER A 754 -20.85 71.91 -64.92
CA SER A 754 -19.63 71.89 -65.73
C SER A 754 -18.75 70.67 -65.50
N SER A 755 -19.11 69.79 -64.56
CA SER A 755 -18.35 68.58 -64.27
C SER A 755 -18.69 67.46 -65.26
N SER A 756 -17.68 66.71 -65.68
CA SER A 756 -17.85 65.47 -66.44
C SER A 756 -18.08 64.24 -65.55
N THR A 757 -18.14 64.37 -64.23
CA THR A 757 -18.23 63.26 -63.26
C THR A 757 -19.59 63.17 -62.58
N HIS A 758 -20.66 63.54 -63.29
CA HIS A 758 -22.02 63.30 -62.84
C HIS A 758 -22.38 61.82 -62.90
N HIS A 759 -23.13 61.33 -61.91
CA HIS A 759 -23.61 59.96 -61.88
C HIS A 759 -25.13 59.93 -61.71
N ALA A 760 -25.80 59.05 -62.45
CA ALA A 760 -27.26 58.91 -62.44
C ALA A 760 -27.83 58.74 -61.02
N MET A 761 -27.13 58.00 -60.16
CA MET A 761 -27.53 57.70 -58.78
C MET A 761 -26.82 58.57 -57.72
N GLY A 762 -26.04 59.57 -58.14
CA GLY A 762 -25.13 60.32 -57.25
C GLY A 762 -23.83 59.56 -56.94
N VAL A 763 -22.96 60.19 -56.16
CA VAL A 763 -21.64 59.67 -55.76
C VAL A 763 -21.53 59.70 -54.23
N THR A 764 -21.00 58.63 -53.65
CA THR A 764 -20.57 58.61 -52.24
C THR A 764 -19.10 59.04 -52.16
N ILE A 765 -18.81 60.06 -51.37
CA ILE A 765 -17.46 60.61 -51.17
C ILE A 765 -17.12 60.45 -49.69
N GLY A 766 -15.97 59.86 -49.37
CA GLY A 766 -15.65 59.46 -48.01
C GLY A 766 -16.43 58.21 -47.58
N GLY A 767 -16.67 58.07 -46.28
CA GLY A 767 -17.32 56.88 -45.72
C GLY A 767 -16.35 55.72 -45.48
N GLU A 768 -15.04 55.91 -45.66
CA GLU A 768 -14.07 54.87 -45.37
C GLU A 768 -14.01 54.59 -43.86
N SER A 769 -14.16 53.32 -43.50
CA SER A 769 -13.92 52.83 -42.14
C SER A 769 -12.43 52.90 -41.78
N PRO A 770 -12.07 52.94 -40.48
CA PRO A 770 -10.69 52.73 -40.04
C PRO A 770 -10.07 51.45 -40.63
N GLN A 771 -8.76 51.51 -40.92
CA GLN A 771 -7.99 50.38 -41.47
C GLN A 771 -7.74 49.35 -40.37
N VAL A 772 -8.26 48.14 -40.58
CA VAL A 772 -8.05 46.97 -39.71
C VAL A 772 -7.97 45.74 -40.60
N GLU A 773 -6.94 44.93 -40.43
CA GLU A 773 -6.81 43.63 -41.09
C GLU A 773 -7.60 42.59 -40.30
N GLU A 774 -8.78 42.24 -40.80
CA GLU A 774 -9.57 41.14 -40.25
C GLU A 774 -8.89 39.80 -40.56
N TYR A 775 -8.98 38.87 -39.61
CA TYR A 775 -8.41 37.53 -39.78
C TYR A 775 -9.26 36.49 -39.07
N GLU A 776 -9.09 35.24 -39.48
CA GLU A 776 -9.64 34.07 -38.82
C GLU A 776 -8.58 32.96 -38.87
N THR A 777 -8.20 32.46 -37.70
CA THR A 777 -7.28 31.34 -37.55
C THR A 777 -7.98 30.21 -36.82
N GLU A 778 -7.77 28.97 -37.28
CA GLU A 778 -8.33 27.76 -36.70
C GLU A 778 -7.21 26.76 -36.41
N GLU A 779 -7.18 26.24 -35.18
CA GLU A 779 -6.29 25.15 -34.77
C GLU A 779 -7.14 23.96 -34.30
N ILE A 780 -7.01 22.84 -35.02
CA ILE A 780 -7.71 21.60 -34.69
C ILE A 780 -6.72 20.58 -34.15
N THR A 781 -6.82 20.26 -32.87
CA THR A 781 -6.15 19.10 -32.27
C THR A 781 -7.12 17.91 -32.28
N LYS A 782 -6.70 16.76 -32.84
CA LYS A 782 -7.52 15.53 -32.87
C LYS A 782 -6.84 14.45 -32.05
N GLY A 783 -7.63 13.74 -31.24
CA GLY A 783 -7.21 12.55 -30.50
C GLY A 783 -6.01 12.80 -29.61
N GLU A 784 -6.22 13.50 -28.49
CA GLU A 784 -5.19 13.71 -27.46
C GLU A 784 -5.45 12.73 -26.31
N THR A 785 -4.47 11.89 -25.99
CA THR A 785 -4.55 10.96 -24.85
C THR A 785 -3.46 11.33 -23.85
N THR A 786 -3.82 11.57 -22.60
CA THR A 786 -2.84 11.74 -21.53
C THR A 786 -3.02 10.63 -20.49
N GLY A 787 -1.97 10.38 -19.72
CA GLY A 787 -2.02 9.33 -18.73
C GLY A 787 -0.90 9.42 -17.72
N LEU A 788 -1.11 8.73 -16.61
CA LEU A 788 -0.18 8.69 -15.49
C LEU A 788 -0.42 7.43 -14.66
N VAL A 789 0.61 7.06 -13.90
CA VAL A 789 0.52 6.01 -12.88
C VAL A 789 0.89 6.65 -11.54
N LYS A 790 0.02 6.47 -10.55
CA LYS A 790 0.23 6.85 -9.15
C LYS A 790 0.37 5.59 -8.30
N LEU A 791 0.97 5.74 -7.12
CA LEU A 791 1.22 4.66 -6.18
C LEU A 791 0.87 5.14 -4.77
N SER A 792 0.21 4.28 -3.99
CA SER A 792 0.17 4.40 -2.52
C SER A 792 0.89 3.19 -1.92
N TYR A 793 1.95 3.43 -1.16
CA TYR A 793 2.85 2.36 -0.69
C TYR A 793 3.58 2.76 0.62
N PRO A 794 3.90 1.82 1.52
CA PRO A 794 4.54 2.13 2.80
C PRO A 794 5.96 2.67 2.57
N VAL A 795 6.49 3.45 3.52
CA VAL A 795 7.81 4.13 3.45
C VAL A 795 7.83 5.32 2.48
N PHE A 796 7.15 5.20 1.34
CA PHE A 796 7.19 6.23 0.29
C PHE A 796 5.95 7.15 0.25
N GLY A 797 4.82 6.68 0.79
CA GLY A 797 3.55 7.39 0.79
C GLY A 797 2.84 7.36 -0.57
N ASN A 798 2.09 8.41 -0.87
CA ASN A 798 1.31 8.54 -2.10
C ASN A 798 1.96 9.51 -3.10
N ARG A 799 2.26 9.07 -4.34
CA ARG A 799 2.86 9.94 -5.39
C ARG A 799 2.52 9.49 -6.81
N THR A 800 2.64 10.42 -7.76
CA THR A 800 2.72 10.10 -9.20
C THR A 800 4.12 9.58 -9.53
N ILE A 801 4.19 8.35 -10.04
CA ILE A 801 5.45 7.67 -10.38
C ILE A 801 5.77 7.75 -11.88
N LYS A 802 4.75 7.91 -12.73
CA LYS A 802 4.89 8.10 -14.19
C LYS A 802 3.86 9.11 -14.68
N ARG A 803 4.25 9.98 -15.60
CA ARG A 803 3.39 10.95 -16.31
C ARG A 803 3.20 10.59 -17.79
N THR A 804 3.35 9.31 -18.10
CA THR A 804 3.18 8.73 -19.43
C THR A 804 1.94 7.83 -19.41
N LEU A 805 1.43 7.50 -20.60
CA LEU A 805 0.33 6.54 -20.75
C LEU A 805 0.64 5.23 -19.98
N PRO A 806 -0.29 4.75 -19.13
CA PRO A 806 -0.18 3.43 -18.54
C PRO A 806 -0.18 2.34 -19.61
N GLU A 807 0.37 1.17 -19.28
CA GLU A 807 0.18 -0.01 -20.12
C GLU A 807 -1.31 -0.33 -20.27
N ALA A 808 -1.77 -0.63 -21.48
CA ALA A 808 -3.18 -0.92 -21.77
C ALA A 808 -3.76 -2.03 -20.87
N TRP A 809 -2.92 -3.00 -20.48
CA TRP A 809 -3.33 -4.11 -19.64
C TRP A 809 -3.68 -3.73 -18.19
N TYR A 810 -3.45 -2.49 -17.75
CA TYR A 810 -4.10 -1.96 -16.55
C TYR A 810 -5.63 -1.97 -16.69
N PHE A 811 -6.15 -1.72 -17.88
CA PHE A 811 -7.58 -1.60 -18.16
C PHE A 811 -8.18 -2.89 -18.72
N ASP A 812 -7.40 -3.71 -19.43
CA ASP A 812 -7.84 -4.98 -20.00
C ASP A 812 -7.98 -6.09 -18.94
N TYR A 813 -8.76 -7.13 -19.27
CA TYR A 813 -8.98 -8.27 -18.37
C TYR A 813 -7.72 -9.12 -18.19
N SER A 814 -7.58 -9.71 -17.01
CA SER A 814 -6.52 -10.64 -16.63
C SER A 814 -7.11 -11.74 -15.75
N PRO A 815 -6.78 -13.02 -15.93
CA PRO A 815 -5.86 -13.53 -16.95
C PRO A 815 -6.47 -13.55 -18.37
N VAL A 816 -5.60 -13.69 -19.38
CA VAL A 816 -5.97 -13.99 -20.77
C VAL A 816 -5.46 -15.38 -21.14
N ASP A 817 -6.22 -16.14 -21.93
CA ASP A 817 -5.76 -17.41 -22.48
C ASP A 817 -5.06 -17.17 -23.83
N ALA A 818 -3.75 -17.41 -23.86
CA ALA A 818 -2.89 -17.27 -25.04
C ALA A 818 -2.12 -18.58 -25.30
N GLY A 819 -2.81 -19.73 -25.22
CA GLY A 819 -2.17 -21.06 -25.20
C GLY A 819 -1.77 -21.48 -23.79
N GLY A 820 -2.46 -20.94 -22.79
CA GLY A 820 -2.09 -20.91 -21.38
C GLY A 820 -2.54 -19.59 -20.74
N LEU A 821 -2.85 -19.61 -19.45
CA LEU A 821 -3.24 -18.40 -18.72
C LEU A 821 -2.03 -17.49 -18.53
N VAL A 822 -2.13 -16.27 -19.05
CA VAL A 822 -1.16 -15.19 -18.86
C VAL A 822 -1.78 -14.10 -18.01
N TYR A 823 -1.08 -13.70 -16.95
CA TYR A 823 -1.56 -12.73 -15.98
C TYR A 823 -0.90 -11.37 -16.19
N PHE A 824 -1.66 -10.30 -15.95
CA PHE A 824 -1.13 -8.96 -15.80
C PHE A 824 -0.12 -8.95 -14.64
N TYR A 825 1.13 -8.65 -14.93
CA TYR A 825 2.19 -8.74 -13.93
C TYR A 825 2.61 -7.36 -13.43
N ARG A 826 2.36 -7.12 -12.15
CA ARG A 826 3.00 -6.06 -11.37
C ARG A 826 3.42 -6.63 -10.03
N ASP A 827 4.71 -6.59 -9.72
CA ASP A 827 5.23 -7.03 -8.42
C ASP A 827 5.82 -5.85 -7.64
N ALA A 828 5.99 -6.06 -6.34
CA ALA A 828 6.62 -5.10 -5.46
C ALA A 828 7.38 -5.83 -4.33
N CYS A 829 8.45 -5.21 -3.84
CA CYS A 829 9.13 -5.65 -2.63
C CYS A 829 9.56 -4.44 -1.80
N ARG A 830 9.75 -4.64 -0.51
CA ARG A 830 10.36 -3.66 0.40
C ARG A 830 11.09 -4.37 1.54
N VAL A 831 12.02 -3.66 2.15
CA VAL A 831 12.49 -4.00 3.49
C VAL A 831 11.33 -3.73 4.45
N VAL A 832 10.95 -4.74 5.25
CA VAL A 832 9.90 -4.59 6.26
C VAL A 832 10.47 -4.44 7.67
N PHE A 833 11.73 -4.86 7.89
CA PHE A 833 12.41 -4.72 9.18
C PHE A 833 13.89 -4.38 9.04
N GLY A 834 14.35 -3.36 9.76
CA GLY A 834 15.71 -2.81 9.67
C GLY A 834 15.71 -1.28 9.58
N ASP A 835 16.89 -0.67 9.57
CA ASP A 835 17.06 0.79 9.41
C ASP A 835 17.04 1.24 7.96
N SER A 836 17.30 0.34 7.00
CA SER A 836 17.29 0.67 5.58
C SER A 836 15.86 0.85 5.07
N GLU A 837 15.55 2.06 4.64
CA GLU A 837 14.36 2.34 3.85
C GLU A 837 14.63 1.93 2.41
N TYR A 838 14.03 0.83 1.94
CA TYR A 838 14.13 0.42 0.54
C TYR A 838 12.85 -0.25 0.03
N ALA A 839 12.44 0.14 -1.17
CA ALA A 839 11.31 -0.44 -1.88
C ALA A 839 11.53 -0.38 -3.40
N ASN A 840 10.97 -1.34 -4.13
CA ASN A 840 10.87 -1.25 -5.58
C ASN A 840 9.59 -1.89 -6.11
N ILE A 841 9.22 -1.54 -7.34
CA ILE A 841 8.09 -2.11 -8.08
C ILE A 841 8.51 -2.43 -9.51
N SER A 842 7.78 -3.32 -10.19
CA SER A 842 8.07 -3.70 -11.58
C SER A 842 7.75 -2.63 -12.62
N GLU A 843 7.13 -1.50 -12.24
CA GLU A 843 7.04 -0.36 -13.15
C GLU A 843 8.44 0.11 -13.53
N THR A 844 8.60 0.51 -14.79
CA THR A 844 9.88 0.93 -15.33
C THR A 844 9.98 2.44 -15.48
N ASP A 845 11.17 2.97 -15.20
CA ASP A 845 11.56 4.35 -15.50
C ASP A 845 11.91 4.53 -16.99
N ALA A 846 12.37 5.73 -17.37
CA ALA A 846 12.75 6.04 -18.75
C ALA A 846 13.93 5.19 -19.28
N ASN A 847 14.72 4.58 -18.40
CA ASN A 847 15.86 3.72 -18.75
C ASN A 847 15.49 2.23 -18.76
N GLY A 848 14.20 1.89 -18.56
CA GLY A 848 13.75 0.51 -18.44
C GLY A 848 14.11 -0.16 -17.12
N ALA A 849 14.60 0.59 -16.13
CA ALA A 849 14.91 0.07 -14.80
C ALA A 849 13.67 0.12 -13.91
N ARG A 850 13.58 -0.81 -12.95
CA ARG A 850 12.52 -0.82 -11.94
C ARG A 850 12.51 0.49 -11.16
N ILE A 851 11.34 1.08 -10.97
CA ILE A 851 11.16 2.24 -10.10
C ILE A 851 11.43 1.79 -8.66
N LYS A 852 12.31 2.53 -7.98
CA LYS A 852 12.78 2.22 -6.62
C LYS A 852 12.82 3.47 -5.75
N TRP A 853 12.80 3.25 -4.44
CA TRP A 853 12.93 4.28 -3.42
C TRP A 853 13.86 3.82 -2.31
N GLY A 854 14.55 4.80 -1.74
CA GLY A 854 15.57 4.58 -0.74
C GLY A 854 16.73 3.72 -1.27
N THR A 855 17.55 3.19 -0.36
CA THR A 855 18.82 2.55 -0.72
C THR A 855 19.17 1.43 0.24
N THR A 856 19.79 0.38 -0.29
CA THR A 856 20.49 -0.65 0.47
C THR A 856 21.66 -1.15 -0.38
N SER A 857 22.80 -1.43 0.24
CA SER A 857 23.98 -1.97 -0.42
C SER A 857 23.84 -3.44 -0.85
N LEU A 858 22.76 -4.09 -0.45
CA LEU A 858 22.54 -5.53 -0.64
C LEU A 858 21.88 -5.90 -1.98
N VAL A 859 21.25 -4.95 -2.68
CA VAL A 859 20.44 -5.26 -3.87
C VAL A 859 21.03 -4.74 -5.19
N ASP A 860 20.68 -5.39 -6.30
CA ASP A 860 21.08 -4.97 -7.65
C ASP A 860 20.04 -4.07 -8.36
N HIS A 861 18.88 -3.88 -7.72
CA HIS A 861 17.72 -3.13 -8.24
C HIS A 861 17.06 -3.68 -9.52
N LYS A 862 17.39 -4.90 -9.94
CA LYS A 862 16.87 -5.51 -11.18
C LYS A 862 15.64 -6.39 -10.96
N SER A 863 15.40 -6.83 -9.73
CA SER A 863 14.31 -7.75 -9.40
C SER A 863 13.64 -7.42 -8.06
N ALA A 864 12.51 -8.06 -7.80
CA ALA A 864 11.89 -8.11 -6.49
C ALA A 864 12.66 -9.10 -5.59
N HIS A 865 13.51 -8.54 -4.72
CA HIS A 865 14.39 -9.28 -3.82
C HIS A 865 13.66 -9.85 -2.59
N HIS A 866 14.16 -10.95 -2.02
CA HIS A 866 13.64 -11.53 -0.77
C HIS A 866 14.59 -11.17 0.35
N PHE A 867 14.16 -10.29 1.25
CA PHE A 867 14.94 -9.88 2.42
C PHE A 867 14.75 -10.87 3.56
N ILE A 868 15.84 -11.16 4.28
CA ILE A 868 15.86 -12.03 5.46
C ILE A 868 16.63 -11.34 6.60
N GLY A 869 16.30 -11.68 7.84
CA GLY A 869 16.90 -11.06 9.03
C GLY A 869 16.57 -9.57 9.14
N VAL A 870 17.57 -8.75 9.44
CA VAL A 870 17.43 -7.30 9.70
C VAL A 870 18.31 -6.50 8.74
N ILE A 871 17.74 -5.53 8.02
CA ILE A 871 18.48 -4.80 6.99
C ILE A 871 18.79 -3.36 7.44
N ASN A 872 20.04 -3.11 7.87
CA ASN A 872 20.49 -1.80 8.32
C ASN A 872 21.43 -1.08 7.31
N GLU A 873 21.90 -1.78 6.27
CA GLU A 873 22.91 -1.29 5.30
C GLU A 873 22.43 -1.22 3.84
#